data_AF-A0A7M3P4G2-F1
#
_entry.id   AF-A0A7M3P4G2-F1
#
_cell.length_a   1.000
_cell.length_b   1.000
_cell.length_c   1.000
_cell.angle_alpha   90.00
_cell.angle_beta   90.00
_cell.angle_gamma   90.00
#
_symmetry.space_group_name_H-M   'P 1'
#
loop_
_entity.id
_entity.type
_entity.pdbx_description
1 polymer ?
#
loop_
_entity_poly.entity_id
_entity_poly.type
_entity_poly.pdbx_seq_one_letter_code
_entity_poly.pdbx_strand_id
1 'polypeptide(L)'
;MATPDPRAPLAERVIGVGTTVRFAMLVILLLTASGAMILPVLQAFQSANTLNCNLAAGVDPANIGNGPALVSALSQAVPYIACMAEYAPPPPWWGIAGWPVLLSGAAGVLFLVLPAWKGRRGRLVPLESVDHAGELGRLLDDLAATAGLGRTPRAVIDPAAASTGAVVFGRNGRPVVCLHGGLLARRSSEPQRFRAVLLHELAHIANRDVTITYVTICLWRVFLAMVLVPYLVWEGDVIYGTYFEFGASDWLSGLPATTRGVLLPVVMVALVYLARSDVLHSREVYADLAAVRWGADPKGWAVTQSAPADSALRRAFASFLDVWRTHPRWELRRDVLADLSPLFGIRALSMFLTGTAATLIHSYVLSYLSPYYLAGGWLNQAVFLASAVLVTGVAGIALWRAVVHAALTAGRPPSGVRTGLWLGAGMAAGNLITGFGSGAEWFPSRPQFLLLVVCAGVAYAWWVTQCARLWTRTWRGRTLRPVLLLNLAAGALVLCCWLAWWGQAGAPYASGFSFSAAGVHAALQYDFPGSITGHPAMLSAITAVLPPVLNALGPPLLPAAVAVFWVVPLLAWAIGPSTVTPRWADGALPDTGVLVQPSGEGLRSGTPSSWCPWRGSTCRTCHGCRPAGRRSSRAGGPPGTACRHPSRRQVHAVGVRRRGLGRHGGLPALPTKAATSRRTGRELGEETVRVVSVVIATIPVPPAPAHLTYPRLSHERHRTLP
;
A
#
# COMPACT_ATOMS: atom_id res chain seq x y z
N MET A 1 21.53 -20.59 14.11
CA MET A 1 21.22 -19.23 14.60
C MET A 1 22.53 -18.47 14.73
N ALA A 2 22.80 -17.51 13.86
CA ALA A 2 24.02 -16.70 13.93
C ALA A 2 23.88 -15.62 15.01
N THR A 3 24.92 -15.45 15.83
CA THR A 3 25.03 -14.34 16.79
C THR A 3 25.00 -13.01 16.04
N PRO A 4 24.23 -12.00 16.49
CA PRO A 4 24.14 -10.72 15.80
C PRO A 4 25.48 -9.97 15.86
N ASP A 5 25.94 -9.47 14.72
CA ASP A 5 27.18 -8.69 14.58
C ASP A 5 27.11 -7.43 15.47
N PRO A 6 28.04 -7.25 16.43
CA PRO A 6 28.09 -6.08 17.30
C PRO A 6 28.33 -4.76 16.54
N ARG A 7 28.67 -4.81 15.25
CA ARG A 7 28.84 -3.61 14.42
C ARG A 7 27.54 -3.17 13.73
N ALA A 8 26.49 -4.00 13.63
CA ALA A 8 25.26 -3.66 12.89
C ALA A 8 24.50 -2.48 13.52
N PRO A 9 23.95 -1.52 12.72
CA PRO A 9 23.23 -0.36 13.22
C PRO A 9 22.00 -0.73 14.06
N LEU A 10 21.65 0.16 15.00
CA LEU A 10 20.54 0.10 15.96
C LEU A 10 19.26 -0.60 15.44
N ALA A 11 18.84 -0.28 14.22
CA ALA A 11 17.57 -0.72 13.64
C ALA A 11 17.62 -2.09 12.96
N GLU A 12 18.80 -2.53 12.49
CA GLU A 12 18.99 -3.85 11.87
C GLU A 12 18.72 -4.97 12.87
N ARG A 13 19.07 -4.75 14.14
CA ARG A 13 18.82 -5.67 15.25
C ARG A 13 17.34 -5.73 15.66
N VAL A 14 16.62 -4.62 15.56
CA VAL A 14 15.28 -4.49 16.16
C VAL A 14 14.15 -4.85 15.16
N ILE A 15 14.19 -4.39 13.90
CA ILE A 15 13.06 -4.55 12.94
C ILE A 15 13.49 -5.00 11.51
N GLY A 16 14.77 -5.25 11.24
CA GLY A 16 15.24 -5.79 9.95
C GLY A 16 15.44 -4.76 8.84
N VAL A 17 16.19 -5.14 7.79
CA VAL A 17 16.65 -4.23 6.72
C VAL A 17 15.50 -3.79 5.81
N GLY A 18 15.41 -2.49 5.52
CA GLY A 18 14.30 -1.92 4.73
C GLY A 18 14.32 -2.28 3.24
N THR A 19 15.45 -2.76 2.72
CA THR A 19 15.63 -3.14 1.30
C THR A 19 14.79 -4.35 0.91
N THR A 20 14.60 -5.31 1.82
CA THR A 20 13.79 -6.51 1.55
C THR A 20 12.32 -6.16 1.32
N VAL A 21 11.76 -5.23 2.11
CA VAL A 21 10.37 -4.78 1.98
C VAL A 21 10.16 -4.06 0.65
N ARG A 22 11.09 -3.18 0.25
CA ARG A 22 11.04 -2.49 -1.06
C ARG A 22 11.13 -3.47 -2.22
N PHE A 23 12.01 -4.47 -2.13
CA PHE A 23 12.14 -5.49 -3.16
C PHE A 23 10.88 -6.37 -3.27
N ALA A 24 10.31 -6.79 -2.14
CA ALA A 24 9.04 -7.53 -2.13
C ALA A 24 7.91 -6.71 -2.77
N MET A 25 7.83 -5.41 -2.45
CA MET A 25 6.87 -4.49 -3.08
C MET A 25 7.06 -4.39 -4.60
N LEU A 26 8.30 -4.31 -5.08
CA LEU A 26 8.59 -4.33 -6.52
C LEU A 26 8.12 -5.63 -7.18
N VAL A 27 8.39 -6.80 -6.57
CA VAL A 27 7.93 -8.09 -7.10
C VAL A 27 6.42 -8.15 -7.16
N ILE A 28 5.72 -7.70 -6.12
CA ILE A 28 4.26 -7.68 -6.07
C ILE A 28 3.68 -6.74 -7.12
N LEU A 29 4.26 -5.55 -7.29
CA LEU A 29 3.83 -4.60 -8.31
C LEU A 29 4.08 -5.14 -9.73
N LEU A 30 5.22 -5.82 -9.97
CA LEU A 30 5.50 -6.51 -11.23
C LEU A 30 4.47 -7.60 -11.52
N LEU A 31 4.17 -8.45 -10.54
CA LEU A 31 3.14 -9.49 -10.69
C LEU A 31 1.78 -8.86 -10.98
N THR A 32 1.41 -7.83 -10.24
CA THR A 32 0.11 -7.15 -10.41
C THR A 32 0.01 -6.48 -11.78
N ALA A 33 1.03 -5.73 -12.20
CA ALA A 33 1.10 -5.13 -13.52
C ALA A 33 1.09 -6.19 -14.64
N SER A 34 1.76 -7.32 -14.41
CA SER A 34 1.78 -8.42 -15.38
C SER A 34 0.41 -9.07 -15.51
N GLY A 35 -0.27 -9.36 -14.41
CA GLY A 35 -1.63 -9.88 -14.42
C GLY A 35 -2.63 -8.92 -15.06
N ALA A 36 -2.52 -7.62 -14.76
CA ALA A 36 -3.36 -6.57 -15.35
C ALA A 36 -3.32 -6.54 -16.89
N MET A 37 -2.19 -6.92 -17.49
CA MET A 37 -1.99 -6.92 -18.94
C MET A 37 -2.14 -8.31 -19.57
N ILE A 38 -1.64 -9.37 -18.93
CA ILE A 38 -1.72 -10.73 -19.50
C ILE A 38 -3.14 -11.30 -19.41
N LEU A 39 -3.87 -11.06 -18.32
CA LEU A 39 -5.17 -11.68 -18.13
C LEU A 39 -6.20 -11.27 -19.20
N PRO A 40 -6.33 -9.99 -19.61
CA PRO A 40 -7.19 -9.61 -20.74
C PRO A 40 -6.78 -10.27 -22.06
N VAL A 41 -5.47 -10.33 -22.34
CA VAL A 41 -4.94 -11.01 -23.54
C VAL A 41 -5.33 -12.49 -23.55
N LEU A 42 -5.18 -13.18 -22.41
CA LEU A 42 -5.58 -14.59 -22.27
C LEU A 42 -7.09 -14.77 -22.42
N GLN A 43 -7.90 -13.86 -21.89
CA GLN A 43 -9.36 -13.90 -22.03
C GLN A 43 -9.78 -13.75 -23.50
N ALA A 44 -9.14 -12.85 -24.26
CA ALA A 44 -9.42 -12.66 -25.68
C ALA A 44 -9.14 -13.94 -26.49
N PHE A 45 -8.04 -14.64 -26.22
CA PHE A 45 -7.70 -15.89 -26.92
C PHE A 45 -8.61 -17.07 -26.55
N GLN A 46 -9.31 -17.02 -25.42
CA GLN A 46 -10.19 -18.10 -24.99
C GLN A 46 -11.56 -18.08 -25.68
N SER A 47 -11.82 -17.14 -26.60
CA SER A 47 -13.09 -17.01 -27.33
C SER A 47 -14.34 -17.02 -26.43
N ALA A 48 -14.20 -16.51 -25.20
CA ALA A 48 -15.27 -16.54 -24.22
C ALA A 48 -16.36 -15.54 -24.64
N ASN A 49 -17.49 -16.06 -25.11
CA ASN A 49 -18.65 -15.26 -25.58
C ASN A 49 -19.47 -14.70 -24.42
N THR A 50 -18.80 -14.16 -23.40
CA THR A 50 -19.42 -13.54 -22.22
C THR A 50 -20.36 -12.40 -22.63
N LEU A 51 -20.04 -11.66 -23.68
CA LEU A 51 -20.88 -10.61 -24.25
C LEU A 51 -22.23 -11.17 -24.73
N ASN A 52 -22.26 -12.30 -25.44
CA ASN A 52 -23.50 -12.88 -25.94
C ASN A 52 -24.41 -13.35 -24.80
N CYS A 53 -23.83 -13.94 -23.74
CA CYS A 53 -24.59 -14.32 -22.56
C CYS A 53 -25.12 -13.09 -21.80
N ASN A 54 -24.34 -12.00 -21.72
CA ASN A 54 -24.80 -10.73 -21.14
C ASN A 54 -25.98 -10.16 -21.95
N LEU A 55 -25.88 -10.10 -23.29
CA LEU A 55 -26.94 -9.64 -24.17
C LEU A 55 -28.21 -10.51 -24.03
N ALA A 56 -28.04 -11.84 -23.96
CA ALA A 56 -29.15 -12.78 -23.75
C ALA A 56 -29.84 -12.60 -22.39
N ALA A 57 -29.11 -12.15 -21.36
CA ALA A 57 -29.67 -11.80 -20.07
C ALA A 57 -30.37 -10.43 -20.04
N GLY A 58 -30.33 -9.68 -21.16
CA GLY A 58 -30.91 -8.34 -21.27
C GLY A 58 -29.97 -7.22 -20.81
N VAL A 59 -28.67 -7.49 -20.66
CA VAL A 59 -27.69 -6.48 -20.28
C VAL A 59 -27.44 -5.54 -21.45
N ASP A 60 -27.67 -4.25 -21.23
CA ASP A 60 -27.35 -3.20 -22.19
C ASP A 60 -25.82 -3.06 -22.34
N PRO A 61 -25.25 -3.27 -23.56
CA PRO A 61 -23.82 -3.17 -23.79
C PRO A 61 -23.25 -1.76 -23.53
N ALA A 62 -24.07 -0.71 -23.66
CA ALA A 62 -23.66 0.66 -23.34
C ALA A 62 -23.52 0.91 -21.83
N ASN A 63 -24.02 0.00 -21.00
CA ASN A 63 -24.09 0.11 -19.54
C ASN A 63 -23.42 -1.07 -18.81
N ILE A 64 -22.53 -1.82 -19.48
CA ILE A 64 -21.79 -2.94 -18.87
C ILE A 64 -20.97 -2.43 -17.69
N GLY A 65 -21.25 -2.99 -16.50
CA GLY A 65 -20.58 -2.60 -15.25
C GLY A 65 -21.35 -1.60 -14.38
N ASN A 66 -22.54 -1.17 -14.81
CA ASN A 66 -23.46 -0.37 -14.00
C ASN A 66 -24.43 -1.26 -13.21
N GLY A 67 -25.05 -0.70 -12.16
CA GLY A 67 -26.04 -1.39 -11.33
C GLY A 67 -27.15 -2.12 -12.11
N PRO A 68 -27.76 -1.51 -13.14
CA PRO A 68 -28.80 -2.16 -13.94
C PRO A 68 -28.33 -3.42 -14.69
N ALA A 69 -27.09 -3.43 -15.19
CA ALA A 69 -26.50 -4.61 -15.82
C ALA A 69 -26.41 -5.79 -14.85
N LEU A 70 -26.02 -5.53 -13.60
CA LEU A 70 -25.99 -6.55 -12.54
C LEU A 70 -27.39 -7.07 -12.22
N VAL A 71 -28.40 -6.19 -12.12
CA VAL A 71 -29.78 -6.62 -11.80
C VAL A 71 -30.38 -7.42 -12.95
N SER A 72 -30.17 -7.00 -14.19
CA SER A 72 -30.58 -7.76 -15.38
C SER A 72 -29.95 -9.16 -15.40
N ALA A 73 -28.64 -9.28 -15.18
CA ALA A 73 -27.96 -10.57 -15.08
C ALA A 73 -28.48 -11.43 -13.91
N LEU A 74 -28.75 -10.82 -12.74
CA LEU A 74 -29.33 -11.51 -11.59
C LEU A 74 -30.78 -11.95 -11.82
N SER A 75 -31.57 -11.17 -12.56
CA SER A 75 -32.95 -11.51 -12.90
C SER A 75 -33.04 -12.74 -13.81
N GLN A 76 -32.00 -12.95 -14.62
CA GLN A 76 -31.82 -14.09 -15.52
C GLN A 76 -30.72 -15.04 -15.02
N ALA A 77 -30.46 -15.11 -13.71
CA ALA A 77 -29.28 -15.80 -13.17
C ALA A 77 -29.17 -17.26 -13.61
N VAL A 78 -30.28 -18.02 -13.62
CA VAL A 78 -30.28 -19.44 -14.01
C VAL A 78 -29.91 -19.63 -15.49
N PRO A 79 -30.63 -19.04 -16.47
CA PRO A 79 -30.25 -19.16 -17.87
C PRO A 79 -28.90 -18.49 -18.19
N TYR A 80 -28.53 -17.41 -17.49
CA TYR A 80 -27.24 -16.76 -17.64
C TYR A 80 -26.08 -17.68 -17.22
N ILE A 81 -26.17 -18.31 -16.04
CA ILE A 81 -25.14 -19.25 -15.56
C ILE A 81 -25.03 -20.46 -16.50
N ALA A 82 -26.15 -20.98 -17.00
CA ALA A 82 -26.15 -22.06 -18.00
C ALA A 82 -25.44 -21.64 -19.30
N CYS A 83 -25.76 -20.45 -19.82
CA CYS A 83 -25.08 -19.88 -20.99
C CYS A 83 -23.57 -19.73 -20.76
N MET A 84 -23.17 -19.16 -19.62
CA MET A 84 -21.77 -19.00 -19.26
C MET A 84 -21.04 -20.35 -19.15
N ALA A 85 -21.67 -21.37 -18.56
CA ALA A 85 -21.06 -22.69 -18.44
C ALA A 85 -20.79 -23.36 -19.79
N GLU A 86 -21.63 -23.09 -20.80
CA GLU A 86 -21.52 -23.67 -22.13
C GLU A 86 -20.61 -22.86 -23.07
N TYR A 87 -20.79 -21.54 -23.13
CA TYR A 87 -20.16 -20.67 -24.13
C TYR A 87 -19.00 -19.83 -23.60
N ALA A 88 -18.79 -19.79 -22.28
CA ALA A 88 -17.71 -19.05 -21.63
C ALA A 88 -17.24 -19.77 -20.35
N PRO A 89 -16.81 -21.05 -20.44
CA PRO A 89 -16.44 -21.81 -19.26
C PRO A 89 -15.31 -21.13 -18.49
N PRO A 90 -15.27 -21.30 -17.15
CA PRO A 90 -14.24 -20.69 -16.33
C PRO A 90 -12.84 -21.08 -16.81
N PRO A 91 -11.89 -20.14 -16.83
CA PRO A 91 -10.54 -20.43 -17.22
C PRO A 91 -9.94 -21.46 -16.26
N PRO A 92 -9.12 -22.39 -16.76
CA PRO A 92 -8.49 -23.37 -15.90
C PRO A 92 -7.55 -22.67 -14.90
N TRP A 93 -7.45 -23.23 -13.69
CA TRP A 93 -6.64 -22.64 -12.60
C TRP A 93 -5.18 -22.38 -12.99
N TRP A 94 -4.63 -23.19 -13.91
CA TRP A 94 -3.27 -23.01 -14.43
C TRP A 94 -3.13 -21.76 -15.31
N GLY A 95 -4.20 -21.17 -15.82
CA GLY A 95 -4.16 -19.86 -16.49
C GLY A 95 -3.75 -18.75 -15.53
N ILE A 96 -4.21 -18.82 -14.28
CA ILE A 96 -3.86 -17.86 -13.22
C ILE A 96 -2.44 -18.12 -12.69
N ALA A 97 -2.06 -19.38 -12.51
CA ALA A 97 -0.76 -19.77 -11.95
C ALA A 97 0.37 -19.93 -12.98
N GLY A 98 0.05 -20.06 -14.26
CA GLY A 98 0.99 -20.38 -15.33
C GLY A 98 1.85 -19.18 -15.74
N TRP A 99 1.23 -18.01 -15.91
CA TRP A 99 1.98 -16.82 -16.29
C TRP A 99 2.99 -16.35 -15.22
N PRO A 100 2.70 -16.34 -13.90
CA PRO A 100 3.71 -15.99 -12.90
C PRO A 100 4.88 -16.98 -12.89
N VAL A 101 4.59 -18.28 -13.07
CA VAL A 101 5.61 -19.34 -13.14
C VAL A 101 6.48 -19.16 -14.39
N LEU A 102 5.88 -18.88 -15.54
CA LEU A 102 6.60 -18.61 -16.78
C LEU A 102 7.52 -17.39 -16.66
N LEU A 103 7.00 -16.27 -16.16
CA LEU A 103 7.80 -15.05 -15.98
C LEU A 103 8.93 -15.27 -14.96
N SER A 104 8.67 -15.98 -13.88
CA SER A 104 9.68 -16.31 -12.86
C SER A 104 10.74 -17.25 -13.41
N GLY A 105 10.36 -18.25 -14.19
CA GLY A 105 11.26 -19.16 -14.90
C GLY A 105 12.14 -18.43 -15.90
N ALA A 106 11.55 -17.59 -16.75
CA ALA A 106 12.29 -16.77 -17.73
C ALA A 106 13.27 -15.81 -17.05
N ALA A 107 12.84 -15.14 -15.97
CA ALA A 107 13.71 -14.28 -15.18
C ALA A 107 14.84 -15.06 -14.51
N GLY A 108 14.56 -16.28 -14.03
CA GLY A 108 15.55 -17.22 -13.50
C GLY A 108 16.59 -17.60 -14.54
N VAL A 109 16.17 -18.06 -15.73
CA VAL A 109 17.10 -18.40 -16.83
C VAL A 109 17.95 -17.19 -17.21
N LEU A 110 17.34 -16.02 -17.39
CA LEU A 110 18.08 -14.79 -17.71
C LEU A 110 19.09 -14.44 -16.61
N PHE A 111 18.72 -14.59 -15.33
CA PHE A 111 19.61 -14.36 -14.19
C PHE A 111 20.81 -15.31 -14.19
N LEU A 112 20.65 -16.57 -14.60
CA LEU A 112 21.76 -17.53 -14.69
C LEU A 112 22.69 -17.23 -15.87
N VAL A 113 22.13 -16.80 -17.01
CA VAL A 113 22.87 -16.57 -18.26
C VAL A 113 23.59 -15.22 -18.28
N LEU A 114 22.97 -14.17 -17.74
CA LEU A 114 23.41 -12.78 -17.88
C LEU A 114 24.86 -12.54 -17.39
N PRO A 115 25.30 -13.06 -16.22
CA PRO A 115 26.69 -12.89 -15.77
C PRO A 115 27.71 -13.57 -16.68
N ALA A 116 27.41 -14.78 -17.16
CA ALA A 116 28.30 -15.53 -18.05
C ALA A 116 28.39 -14.86 -19.44
N TRP A 117 27.28 -14.32 -19.93
CA TRP A 117 27.25 -13.55 -21.17
C TRP A 117 28.05 -12.24 -21.05
N LYS A 118 27.88 -11.50 -19.94
CA LYS A 118 28.65 -10.27 -19.67
C LYS A 118 30.16 -10.56 -19.60
N GLY A 119 30.55 -11.64 -18.92
CA GLY A 119 31.95 -12.07 -18.84
C GLY A 119 32.57 -12.40 -20.20
N ARG A 120 31.85 -13.15 -21.05
CA ARG A 120 32.34 -13.51 -22.40
C ARG A 120 32.40 -12.32 -23.36
N ARG A 121 31.39 -11.44 -23.33
CA ARG A 121 31.31 -10.31 -24.28
C ARG A 121 32.24 -9.16 -23.92
N GLY A 122 32.53 -8.95 -22.63
CA GLY A 122 33.33 -7.83 -22.14
C GLY A 122 34.84 -7.95 -22.37
N ARG A 123 35.34 -9.05 -22.95
CA ARG A 123 36.79 -9.34 -23.05
C ARG A 123 37.52 -9.09 -21.72
N LEU A 124 36.87 -9.46 -20.62
CA LEU A 124 37.36 -9.17 -19.28
C LEU A 124 38.65 -9.94 -19.01
N VAL A 125 39.63 -9.24 -18.48
CA VAL A 125 40.97 -9.74 -18.26
C VAL A 125 41.13 -10.12 -16.77
N PRO A 126 41.70 -11.29 -16.42
CA PRO A 126 41.95 -11.65 -15.03
C PRO A 126 42.90 -10.65 -14.35
N LEU A 127 42.65 -10.32 -13.08
CA LEU A 127 43.47 -9.36 -12.32
C LEU A 127 44.96 -9.74 -12.34
N GLU A 128 45.25 -11.03 -12.27
CA GLU A 128 46.60 -11.60 -12.18
C GLU A 128 47.46 -11.29 -13.40
N SER A 129 46.84 -11.03 -14.55
CA SER A 129 47.55 -10.69 -15.78
C SER A 129 47.96 -9.23 -15.90
N VAL A 130 47.45 -8.37 -15.00
CA VAL A 130 47.78 -6.93 -14.95
C VAL A 130 48.53 -6.59 -13.65
N ASP A 131 48.23 -7.28 -12.55
CA ASP A 131 48.86 -7.08 -11.24
C ASP A 131 50.04 -8.05 -11.02
N HIS A 132 51.11 -7.87 -11.79
CA HIS A 132 52.30 -8.75 -11.70
C HIS A 132 52.98 -8.70 -10.31
N ALA A 133 52.87 -7.59 -9.59
CA ALA A 133 53.45 -7.42 -8.24
C ALA A 133 52.51 -7.87 -7.10
N GLY A 134 51.28 -8.28 -7.42
CA GLY A 134 50.27 -8.73 -6.44
C GLY A 134 49.85 -7.66 -5.43
N GLU A 135 50.09 -6.37 -5.71
CA GLU A 135 49.76 -5.28 -4.79
C GLU A 135 48.25 -5.05 -4.71
N LEU A 136 47.58 -5.12 -5.86
CA LEU A 136 46.15 -4.88 -5.96
C LEU A 136 45.35 -6.08 -5.42
N GLY A 137 45.85 -7.30 -5.63
CA GLY A 137 45.33 -8.50 -4.98
C GLY A 137 45.35 -8.40 -3.46
N ARG A 138 46.51 -8.06 -2.88
CA ARG A 138 46.66 -7.86 -1.43
C ARG A 138 45.76 -6.75 -0.88
N LEU A 139 45.69 -5.61 -1.57
CA LEU A 139 44.79 -4.53 -1.17
C LEU A 139 43.32 -4.98 -1.18
N LEU A 140 42.91 -5.77 -2.19
CA LEU A 140 41.54 -6.28 -2.25
C LEU A 140 41.27 -7.28 -1.11
N ASP A 141 42.23 -8.14 -0.78
CA ASP A 141 42.14 -9.06 0.36
C ASP A 141 42.00 -8.30 1.69
N ASP A 142 42.81 -7.28 1.92
CA ASP A 142 42.77 -6.44 3.11
C ASP A 142 41.42 -5.72 3.25
N LEU A 143 40.90 -5.17 2.16
CA LEU A 143 39.60 -4.50 2.14
C LEU A 143 38.45 -5.50 2.30
N ALA A 144 38.54 -6.69 1.71
CA ALA A 144 37.55 -7.75 1.89
C ALA A 144 37.51 -8.24 3.35
N ALA A 145 38.67 -8.37 3.99
CA ALA A 145 38.77 -8.68 5.42
C ALA A 145 38.18 -7.54 6.29
N THR A 146 38.46 -6.29 5.95
CA THR A 146 37.88 -5.11 6.62
C THR A 146 36.35 -5.09 6.52
N ALA A 147 35.82 -5.45 5.35
CA ALA A 147 34.39 -5.57 5.10
C ALA A 147 33.73 -6.81 5.73
N GLY A 148 34.52 -7.70 6.37
CA GLY A 148 34.03 -8.92 7.00
C GLY A 148 33.56 -9.99 6.01
N LEU A 149 34.08 -9.99 4.78
CA LEU A 149 33.74 -11.01 3.79
C LEU A 149 34.46 -12.32 4.10
N GLY A 150 33.71 -13.43 4.14
CA GLY A 150 34.29 -14.76 4.39
C GLY A 150 35.16 -15.30 3.26
N ARG A 151 35.12 -14.67 2.07
CA ARG A 151 35.97 -14.98 0.91
C ARG A 151 36.20 -13.72 0.09
N THR A 152 37.42 -13.50 -0.39
CA THR A 152 37.73 -12.43 -1.35
C THR A 152 36.98 -12.67 -2.67
N PRO A 153 36.30 -11.66 -3.22
CA PRO A 153 35.66 -11.79 -4.53
C PRO A 153 36.68 -11.96 -5.65
N ARG A 154 36.29 -12.66 -6.72
CA ARG A 154 37.14 -12.74 -7.91
C ARG A 154 37.24 -11.36 -8.55
N ALA A 155 38.45 -10.90 -8.83
CA ALA A 155 38.67 -9.62 -9.51
C ALA A 155 38.95 -9.82 -11.01
N VAL A 156 38.33 -8.99 -11.83
CA VAL A 156 38.57 -8.90 -13.28
C VAL A 156 38.67 -7.44 -13.67
N ILE A 157 39.30 -7.18 -14.82
CA ILE A 157 39.52 -5.83 -15.33
C ILE A 157 38.79 -5.70 -16.67
N ASP A 158 38.07 -4.59 -16.82
CA ASP A 158 37.57 -4.12 -18.11
C ASP A 158 38.50 -3.00 -18.61
N PRO A 159 39.48 -3.32 -19.48
CA PRO A 159 40.43 -2.33 -19.98
C PRO A 159 39.78 -1.31 -20.93
N ALA A 160 38.64 -1.64 -21.54
CA ALA A 160 37.95 -0.74 -22.48
C ALA A 160 37.09 0.31 -21.76
N ALA A 161 36.73 0.07 -20.49
CA ALA A 161 35.95 1.00 -19.69
C ALA A 161 36.80 2.19 -19.20
N ALA A 162 36.62 3.35 -19.85
CA ALA A 162 37.31 4.60 -19.49
C ALA A 162 36.75 5.30 -18.22
N SER A 163 35.64 4.82 -17.67
CA SER A 163 35.05 5.42 -16.47
C SER A 163 35.84 5.07 -15.20
N THR A 164 35.82 5.95 -14.21
CA THR A 164 36.53 5.80 -12.92
C THR A 164 35.72 4.99 -11.89
N GLY A 165 34.98 3.98 -12.37
CA GLY A 165 34.11 3.15 -11.55
C GLY A 165 34.61 1.72 -11.40
N ALA A 166 33.89 0.96 -10.60
CA ALA A 166 33.95 -0.50 -10.58
C ALA A 166 32.52 -1.03 -10.57
N VAL A 167 32.33 -2.30 -10.92
CA VAL A 167 31.01 -2.93 -10.93
C VAL A 167 31.11 -4.34 -10.40
N VAL A 168 30.28 -4.69 -9.42
CA VAL A 168 30.09 -6.08 -9.01
C VAL A 168 29.02 -6.79 -9.83
N PHE A 169 29.30 -8.03 -10.23
CA PHE A 169 28.33 -8.91 -10.88
C PHE A 169 28.46 -10.37 -10.47
N GLY A 170 27.47 -11.19 -10.86
CA GLY A 170 27.42 -12.62 -10.55
C GLY A 170 26.38 -12.94 -9.48
N ARG A 171 26.73 -13.82 -8.54
CA ARG A 171 25.86 -14.25 -7.45
C ARG A 171 26.54 -13.96 -6.12
N ASN A 172 25.75 -13.80 -5.05
CA ASN A 172 26.31 -13.51 -3.72
C ASN A 172 27.33 -14.58 -3.24
N GLY A 173 27.17 -15.84 -3.66
CA GLY A 173 28.12 -16.91 -3.32
C GLY A 173 29.37 -16.99 -4.20
N ARG A 174 29.38 -16.32 -5.36
CA ARG A 174 30.52 -16.23 -6.29
C ARG A 174 30.58 -14.83 -6.92
N PRO A 175 30.83 -13.79 -6.11
CA PRO A 175 30.87 -12.41 -6.59
C PRO A 175 32.11 -12.18 -7.46
N VAL A 176 31.94 -11.41 -8.53
CA VAL A 176 33.01 -10.93 -9.41
C VAL A 176 33.04 -9.41 -9.36
N VAL A 177 34.17 -8.83 -8.96
CA VAL A 177 34.41 -7.38 -8.97
C VAL A 177 35.12 -7.04 -10.27
N CYS A 178 34.50 -6.16 -11.06
CA CYS A 178 35.06 -5.65 -12.32
C CYS A 178 35.63 -4.25 -12.09
N LEU A 179 36.93 -4.09 -12.23
CA LEU A 179 37.59 -2.79 -12.16
C LEU A 179 37.65 -2.18 -13.56
N HIS A 180 37.22 -0.94 -13.72
CA HIS A 180 37.35 -0.25 -15.00
C HIS A 180 38.77 0.29 -15.17
N GLY A 181 39.29 0.28 -16.40
CA GLY A 181 40.62 0.81 -16.73
C GLY A 181 40.83 2.25 -16.28
N GLY A 182 39.80 3.11 -16.39
CA GLY A 182 39.84 4.49 -15.93
C GLY A 182 40.06 4.65 -14.42
N LEU A 183 39.53 3.72 -13.60
CA LEU A 183 39.75 3.71 -12.15
C LEU A 183 41.18 3.28 -11.81
N LEU A 184 41.71 2.26 -12.50
CA LEU A 184 43.07 1.76 -12.32
C LEU A 184 44.12 2.82 -12.67
N ALA A 185 43.90 3.56 -13.76
CA ALA A 185 44.80 4.64 -14.20
C ALA A 185 44.97 5.75 -13.15
N ARG A 186 43.97 5.96 -12.28
CA ARG A 186 43.98 7.00 -11.24
C ARG A 186 44.33 6.50 -9.84
N ARG A 187 44.70 5.21 -9.69
CA ARG A 187 44.99 4.62 -8.38
C ARG A 187 46.08 5.37 -7.62
N SER A 188 47.11 5.83 -8.33
CA SER A 188 48.28 6.50 -7.73
C SER A 188 48.03 7.97 -7.45
N SER A 189 47.23 8.65 -8.28
CA SER A 189 46.92 10.07 -8.12
C SER A 189 45.77 10.33 -7.13
N GLU A 190 44.82 9.39 -7.01
CA GLU A 190 43.64 9.50 -6.14
C GLU A 190 43.43 8.23 -5.28
N PRO A 191 44.39 7.81 -4.42
CA PRO A 191 44.32 6.52 -3.71
C PRO A 191 43.16 6.42 -2.72
N GLN A 192 42.75 7.53 -2.10
CA GLN A 192 41.59 7.57 -1.19
C GLN A 192 40.28 7.30 -1.95
N ARG A 193 40.14 7.86 -3.15
CA ARG A 193 38.99 7.61 -4.03
C ARG A 193 38.96 6.16 -4.50
N PHE A 194 40.11 5.62 -4.89
CA PHE A 194 40.24 4.22 -5.29
C PHE A 194 39.76 3.28 -4.17
N ARG A 195 40.24 3.49 -2.94
CA ARG A 195 39.83 2.74 -1.75
C ARG A 195 38.34 2.90 -1.46
N ALA A 196 37.81 4.13 -1.56
CA ALA A 196 36.39 4.42 -1.30
C ALA A 196 35.45 3.73 -2.31
N VAL A 197 35.83 3.67 -3.59
CA VAL A 197 35.06 2.94 -4.62
C VAL A 197 35.10 1.43 -4.35
N LEU A 198 36.27 0.86 -4.03
CA LEU A 198 36.36 -0.57 -3.69
C LEU A 198 35.52 -0.93 -2.46
N LEU A 199 35.59 -0.14 -1.38
CA LEU A 199 34.78 -0.39 -0.18
C LEU A 199 33.27 -0.30 -0.47
N HIS A 200 32.85 0.60 -1.36
CA HIS A 200 31.45 0.69 -1.81
C HIS A 200 31.01 -0.56 -2.59
N GLU A 201 31.82 -1.02 -3.55
CA GLU A 201 31.53 -2.25 -4.30
C GLU A 201 31.52 -3.50 -3.39
N LEU A 202 32.47 -3.59 -2.45
CA LEU A 202 32.49 -4.65 -1.43
C LEU A 202 31.26 -4.58 -0.51
N ALA A 203 30.72 -3.38 -0.26
CA ALA A 203 29.50 -3.21 0.53
C ALA A 203 28.30 -3.85 -0.14
N HIS A 204 28.18 -3.77 -1.47
CA HIS A 204 27.14 -4.51 -2.19
C HIS A 204 27.27 -6.03 -2.05
N ILE A 205 28.48 -6.56 -1.91
CA ILE A 205 28.69 -7.99 -1.68
C ILE A 205 28.27 -8.36 -0.26
N ALA A 206 28.76 -7.61 0.74
CA ALA A 206 28.46 -7.87 2.16
C ALA A 206 26.95 -7.75 2.44
N ASN A 207 26.29 -6.75 1.86
CA ASN A 207 24.85 -6.52 1.99
C ASN A 207 24.00 -7.52 1.17
N ARG A 208 24.63 -8.46 0.45
CA ARG A 208 23.96 -9.46 -0.42
C ARG A 208 23.10 -8.84 -1.52
N ASP A 209 23.50 -7.66 -1.94
CA ASP A 209 22.75 -6.77 -2.82
C ASP A 209 22.93 -7.13 -4.29
N VAL A 210 24.04 -7.77 -4.67
CA VAL A 210 24.35 -8.18 -6.05
C VAL A 210 23.21 -9.00 -6.65
N THR A 211 22.74 -10.02 -5.92
CA THR A 211 21.64 -10.88 -6.40
C THR A 211 20.35 -10.10 -6.59
N ILE A 212 20.01 -9.19 -5.65
CA ILE A 212 18.81 -8.35 -5.74
C ILE A 212 18.87 -7.42 -6.97
N THR A 213 20.03 -6.83 -7.28
CA THR A 213 20.22 -6.03 -8.52
C THR A 213 19.88 -6.87 -9.73
N TYR A 214 20.53 -8.03 -9.86
CA TYR A 214 20.42 -8.83 -11.07
C TYR A 214 19.03 -9.40 -11.25
N VAL A 215 18.39 -9.89 -10.17
CA VAL A 215 16.99 -10.31 -10.21
C VAL A 215 16.07 -9.16 -10.60
N THR A 216 16.26 -7.96 -10.04
CA THR A 216 15.49 -6.75 -10.41
C THR A 216 15.62 -6.42 -11.90
N ILE A 217 16.85 -6.47 -12.44
CA ILE A 217 17.10 -6.22 -13.87
C ILE A 217 16.44 -7.29 -14.74
N CYS A 218 16.55 -8.57 -14.36
CA CYS A 218 15.99 -9.69 -15.13
C CYS A 218 14.46 -9.63 -15.15
N LEU A 219 13.82 -9.43 -13.99
CA LEU A 219 12.38 -9.26 -13.88
C LEU A 219 11.88 -8.09 -14.73
N TRP A 220 12.57 -6.94 -14.69
CA TRP A 220 12.21 -5.79 -15.52
C TRP A 220 12.29 -6.10 -17.01
N ARG A 221 13.36 -6.75 -17.47
CA ARG A 221 13.52 -7.11 -18.89
C ARG A 221 12.47 -8.11 -19.36
N VAL A 222 12.20 -9.12 -18.54
CA VAL A 222 11.16 -10.12 -18.81
C VAL A 222 9.78 -9.48 -18.85
N PHE A 223 9.46 -8.58 -17.92
CA PHE A 223 8.23 -7.80 -17.96
C PHE A 223 8.10 -7.00 -19.26
N LEU A 224 9.12 -6.25 -19.67
CA LEU A 224 9.06 -5.50 -20.93
C LEU A 224 8.86 -6.42 -22.14
N ALA A 225 9.61 -7.52 -22.23
CA ALA A 225 9.60 -8.37 -23.41
C ALA A 225 8.40 -9.33 -23.49
N MET A 226 7.97 -9.90 -22.37
CA MET A 226 6.96 -10.97 -22.33
C MET A 226 5.59 -10.53 -21.83
N VAL A 227 5.47 -9.31 -21.30
CA VAL A 227 4.18 -8.77 -20.82
C VAL A 227 3.80 -7.55 -21.64
N LEU A 228 4.65 -6.50 -21.61
CA LEU A 228 4.33 -5.22 -22.23
C LEU A 228 4.21 -5.33 -23.75
N VAL A 229 5.18 -5.95 -24.42
CA VAL A 229 5.14 -6.07 -25.89
C VAL A 229 3.91 -6.87 -26.37
N PRO A 230 3.61 -8.08 -25.85
CA PRO A 230 2.41 -8.80 -26.25
C PRO A 230 1.12 -8.03 -25.98
N TYR A 231 1.02 -7.33 -24.85
CA TYR A 231 -0.14 -6.51 -24.53
C TYR A 231 -0.31 -5.34 -25.52
N LEU A 232 0.76 -4.63 -25.86
CA LEU A 232 0.70 -3.53 -26.83
C LEU A 232 0.31 -4.01 -28.23
N VAL A 233 0.76 -5.21 -28.62
CA VAL A 233 0.34 -5.83 -29.89
C VAL A 233 -1.16 -6.15 -29.86
N TRP A 234 -1.64 -6.76 -28.77
CA TRP A 234 -3.06 -7.09 -28.61
C TRP A 234 -3.96 -5.85 -28.55
N GLU A 235 -3.61 -4.83 -27.75
CA GLU A 235 -4.37 -3.58 -27.70
C GLU A 235 -4.36 -2.85 -29.05
N GLY A 236 -3.24 -2.90 -29.77
CA GLY A 236 -3.16 -2.35 -31.13
C GLY A 236 -4.14 -3.02 -32.08
N ASP A 237 -4.26 -4.34 -32.01
CA ASP A 237 -5.21 -5.14 -32.79
C ASP A 237 -6.67 -4.82 -32.40
N VAL A 238 -6.98 -4.70 -31.11
CA VAL A 238 -8.32 -4.30 -30.61
C VAL A 238 -8.71 -2.92 -31.11
N ILE A 239 -7.81 -1.94 -31.05
CA ILE A 239 -8.05 -0.58 -31.53
C ILE A 239 -8.26 -0.57 -33.05
N TYR A 240 -7.42 -1.33 -33.77
CA TYR A 240 -7.53 -1.46 -35.22
C TYR A 240 -8.89 -2.06 -35.61
N GLY A 241 -9.26 -3.21 -35.04
CA GLY A 241 -10.55 -3.86 -35.30
C GLY A 241 -11.73 -2.95 -34.97
N THR A 242 -11.73 -2.30 -33.79
CA THR A 242 -12.83 -1.40 -33.38
C THR A 242 -13.00 -0.22 -34.35
N TYR A 243 -11.90 0.39 -34.80
CA TYR A 243 -11.93 1.54 -35.70
C TYR A 243 -12.42 1.17 -37.10
N PHE A 244 -11.97 0.03 -37.64
CA PHE A 244 -12.28 -0.38 -39.01
C PHE A 244 -13.60 -1.15 -39.16
N GLU A 245 -14.02 -1.92 -38.15
CA GLU A 245 -15.21 -2.79 -38.23
C GLU A 245 -16.51 -2.11 -37.74
N PHE A 246 -16.44 -1.27 -36.70
CA PHE A 246 -17.63 -0.66 -36.07
C PHE A 246 -17.79 0.84 -36.36
N GLY A 247 -16.80 1.46 -37.01
CA GLY A 247 -16.86 2.86 -37.43
C GLY A 247 -16.58 3.89 -36.32
N ALA A 248 -16.45 5.15 -36.73
CA ALA A 248 -15.93 6.23 -35.87
C ALA A 248 -16.87 6.65 -34.72
N SER A 249 -18.19 6.46 -34.85
CA SER A 249 -19.18 6.84 -33.83
C SER A 249 -19.12 5.93 -32.60
N ASP A 250 -18.98 4.62 -32.82
CA ASP A 250 -18.93 3.63 -31.73
C ASP A 250 -17.59 3.74 -30.99
N TRP A 251 -16.50 3.96 -31.73
CA TRP A 251 -15.19 4.27 -31.14
C TRP A 251 -15.23 5.52 -30.23
N LEU A 252 -15.95 6.57 -30.64
CA LEU A 252 -16.07 7.80 -29.86
C LEU A 252 -16.83 7.59 -28.53
N SER A 253 -17.83 6.70 -28.53
CA SER A 253 -18.61 6.37 -27.33
C SER A 253 -17.85 5.48 -26.33
N GLY A 254 -16.94 4.63 -26.81
CA GLY A 254 -16.07 3.78 -25.99
C GLY A 254 -14.75 4.44 -25.54
N LEU A 255 -14.52 5.71 -25.92
CA LEU A 255 -13.26 6.44 -25.68
C LEU A 255 -12.70 6.29 -24.25
N PRO A 256 -13.49 6.45 -23.18
CA PRO A 256 -12.97 6.32 -21.82
C PRO A 256 -12.37 4.93 -21.53
N ALA A 257 -13.02 3.85 -21.96
CA ALA A 257 -12.56 2.48 -21.74
C ALA A 257 -11.33 2.15 -22.60
N THR A 258 -11.36 2.49 -23.90
CA THR A 258 -10.25 2.28 -24.83
C THR A 258 -9.02 3.09 -24.43
N THR A 259 -9.22 4.36 -24.04
CA THR A 259 -8.11 5.21 -23.57
C THR A 259 -7.53 4.68 -22.26
N ARG A 260 -8.34 4.11 -21.36
CA ARG A 260 -7.84 3.44 -20.16
C ARG A 260 -6.96 2.23 -20.52
N GLY A 261 -7.35 1.41 -21.50
CA GLY A 261 -6.53 0.31 -22.02
C GLY A 261 -5.16 0.78 -22.54
N VAL A 262 -5.13 1.88 -23.31
CA VAL A 262 -3.88 2.48 -23.80
C VAL A 262 -3.04 3.14 -22.69
N LEU A 263 -3.69 3.78 -21.72
CA LEU A 263 -3.01 4.47 -20.62
C LEU A 263 -2.48 3.49 -19.56
N LEU A 264 -3.13 2.34 -19.41
CA LEU A 264 -2.76 1.30 -18.47
C LEU A 264 -1.27 0.89 -18.55
N PRO A 265 -0.71 0.49 -19.70
CA PRO A 265 0.69 0.09 -19.81
C PRO A 265 1.63 1.25 -19.49
N VAL A 266 1.29 2.48 -19.87
CA VAL A 266 2.08 3.68 -19.53
C VAL A 266 2.17 3.87 -18.02
N VAL A 267 1.02 3.79 -17.34
CA VAL A 267 0.93 3.92 -15.89
C VAL A 267 1.64 2.76 -15.19
N MET A 268 1.42 1.51 -15.62
CA MET A 268 2.07 0.33 -15.03
C MET A 268 3.59 0.36 -15.19
N VAL A 269 4.08 0.69 -16.38
CA VAL A 269 5.52 0.85 -16.65
C VAL A 269 6.10 1.93 -15.75
N ALA A 270 5.42 3.08 -15.60
CA ALA A 270 5.86 4.14 -14.71
C ALA A 270 5.89 3.66 -13.24
N LEU A 271 4.83 3.05 -12.72
CA LEU A 271 4.78 2.56 -11.34
C LEU A 271 5.88 1.54 -11.06
N VAL A 272 6.06 0.54 -11.94
CA VAL A 272 7.11 -0.48 -11.82
C VAL A 272 8.50 0.15 -11.90
N TYR A 273 8.70 1.11 -12.81
CA TYR A 273 9.96 1.85 -12.92
C TYR A 273 10.29 2.61 -11.64
N LEU A 274 9.32 3.32 -11.07
CA LEU A 274 9.47 4.06 -9.82
C LEU A 274 9.79 3.14 -8.64
N ALA A 275 9.12 1.98 -8.55
CA ALA A 275 9.41 0.97 -7.53
C ALA A 275 10.82 0.39 -7.69
N ARG A 276 11.23 0.11 -8.94
CA ARG A 276 12.60 -0.35 -9.27
C ARG A 276 13.63 0.70 -8.86
N SER A 277 13.38 1.97 -9.19
CA SER A 277 14.25 3.09 -8.84
C SER A 277 14.38 3.23 -7.31
N ASP A 278 13.28 3.11 -6.55
CA ASP A 278 13.29 3.14 -5.08
C ASP A 278 14.15 2.00 -4.48
N VAL A 279 14.04 0.78 -5.01
CA VAL A 279 14.89 -0.36 -4.59
C VAL A 279 16.36 -0.07 -4.85
N LEU A 280 16.71 0.33 -6.09
CA LEU A 280 18.09 0.59 -6.49
C LEU A 280 18.70 1.74 -5.68
N HIS A 281 18.02 2.89 -5.57
CA HIS A 281 18.51 4.04 -4.82
C HIS A 281 18.75 3.72 -3.35
N SER A 282 17.87 2.94 -2.72
CA SER A 282 18.04 2.61 -1.31
C SER A 282 19.31 1.80 -1.05
N ARG A 283 19.73 0.97 -2.01
CA ARG A 283 20.88 0.08 -1.88
C ARG A 283 22.20 0.81 -2.03
N GLU A 284 22.26 1.79 -2.92
CA GLU A 284 23.40 2.70 -3.04
C GLU A 284 23.67 3.41 -1.71
N VAL A 285 22.62 3.90 -1.05
CA VAL A 285 22.76 4.60 0.23
C VAL A 285 23.24 3.66 1.34
N TYR A 286 22.75 2.42 1.40
CA TYR A 286 23.24 1.42 2.36
C TYR A 286 24.69 1.01 2.08
N ALA A 287 25.09 0.94 0.80
CA ALA A 287 26.47 0.67 0.44
C ALA A 287 27.42 1.81 0.85
N ASP A 288 27.00 3.07 0.69
CA ASP A 288 27.76 4.24 1.17
C ASP A 288 27.99 4.21 2.67
N LEU A 289 26.93 3.95 3.44
CA LEU A 289 27.01 3.88 4.90
C LEU A 289 27.95 2.79 5.37
N ALA A 290 27.90 1.61 4.73
CA ALA A 290 28.82 0.52 5.03
C ALA A 290 30.26 0.89 4.66
N ALA A 291 30.48 1.48 3.49
CA ALA A 291 31.82 1.90 3.05
C ALA A 291 32.45 2.94 3.99
N VAL A 292 31.69 3.98 4.43
CA VAL A 292 32.18 4.95 5.42
C VAL A 292 32.53 4.25 6.74
N ARG A 293 31.68 3.32 7.20
CA ARG A 293 31.93 2.55 8.43
C ARG A 293 33.20 1.70 8.37
N TRP A 294 33.63 1.32 7.17
CA TRP A 294 34.88 0.59 6.93
C TRP A 294 36.08 1.50 6.61
N GLY A 295 35.92 2.81 6.79
CA GLY A 295 37.01 3.78 6.66
C GLY A 295 37.14 4.40 5.26
N ALA A 296 36.12 4.35 4.42
CA ALA A 296 36.08 5.17 3.21
C ALA A 296 35.95 6.66 3.58
N ASP A 297 36.71 7.53 2.91
CA ASP A 297 36.55 8.98 3.05
C ASP A 297 35.19 9.40 2.48
N PRO A 298 34.29 10.05 3.26
CA PRO A 298 33.02 10.56 2.77
C PRO A 298 33.13 11.52 1.57
N LYS A 299 34.28 12.18 1.42
CA LYS A 299 34.59 13.07 0.28
C LYS A 299 35.21 12.33 -0.91
N GLY A 300 35.63 11.08 -0.74
CA GLY A 300 36.31 10.28 -1.77
C GLY A 300 35.45 10.01 -3.01
N TRP A 301 34.13 10.20 -2.90
CA TRP A 301 33.17 10.04 -3.98
C TRP A 301 32.66 11.37 -4.57
N ALA A 302 33.14 12.51 -4.04
CA ALA A 302 32.65 13.83 -4.43
C ALA A 302 32.98 14.15 -5.89
N VAL A 303 31.96 14.09 -6.74
CA VAL A 303 31.99 14.74 -8.06
C VAL A 303 31.65 16.21 -7.84
N THR A 304 32.52 17.10 -8.28
CA THR A 304 32.25 18.56 -8.30
C THR A 304 31.00 18.80 -9.14
N GLN A 305 29.87 19.13 -8.51
CA GLN A 305 28.65 19.55 -9.20
C GLN A 305 28.41 21.04 -9.01
N SER A 306 27.95 21.67 -10.09
CA SER A 306 27.64 23.10 -10.18
C SER A 306 26.52 23.50 -9.21
N ALA A 307 26.53 24.77 -8.80
CA ALA A 307 25.65 25.36 -7.80
C ALA A 307 24.14 25.08 -8.05
N PRO A 308 23.33 24.94 -6.97
CA PRO A 308 21.90 24.63 -7.08
C PRO A 308 21.12 25.73 -7.82
N ALA A 309 20.10 25.33 -8.59
CA ALA A 309 19.23 26.25 -9.32
C ALA A 309 18.32 27.07 -8.37
N ASP A 310 18.27 28.38 -8.58
CA ASP A 310 17.65 29.36 -7.67
C ASP A 310 16.11 29.31 -7.57
N SER A 311 15.40 28.64 -8.48
CA SER A 311 13.93 28.66 -8.49
C SER A 311 13.26 27.42 -7.88
N ALA A 312 12.19 27.63 -7.09
CA ALA A 312 11.42 26.56 -6.46
C ALA A 312 10.78 25.60 -7.47
N LEU A 313 10.31 26.12 -8.61
CA LEU A 313 9.76 25.31 -9.70
C LEU A 313 10.81 24.41 -10.36
N ARG A 314 12.02 24.93 -10.61
CA ARG A 314 13.12 24.10 -11.14
C ARG A 314 13.57 23.06 -10.12
N ARG A 315 13.56 23.37 -8.82
CA ARG A 315 13.82 22.36 -7.76
C ARG A 315 12.76 21.27 -7.72
N ALA A 316 11.48 21.61 -7.84
CA ALA A 316 10.40 20.63 -7.91
C ALA A 316 10.51 19.74 -9.17
N PHE A 317 10.73 20.34 -10.34
CA PHE A 317 10.91 19.62 -11.60
C PHE A 317 12.16 18.74 -11.61
N ALA A 318 13.28 19.26 -11.08
CA ALA A 318 14.49 18.47 -10.91
C ALA A 318 14.24 17.29 -9.95
N SER A 319 13.52 17.51 -8.85
CA SER A 319 13.19 16.43 -7.90
C SER A 319 12.27 15.37 -8.51
N PHE A 320 11.40 15.75 -9.47
CA PHE A 320 10.64 14.81 -10.28
C PHE A 320 11.53 14.02 -11.24
N LEU A 321 12.43 14.69 -11.97
CA LEU A 321 13.39 14.04 -12.88
C LEU A 321 14.37 13.12 -12.14
N ASP A 322 14.67 13.38 -10.88
CA ASP A 322 15.51 12.51 -10.06
C ASP A 322 14.93 11.13 -9.84
N VAL A 323 13.60 11.03 -9.72
CA VAL A 323 12.96 9.73 -9.55
C VAL A 323 13.18 8.85 -10.78
N TRP A 324 13.47 9.49 -11.93
CA TRP A 324 13.80 8.86 -13.19
C TRP A 324 15.28 8.52 -13.38
N ARG A 325 16.19 8.93 -12.48
CA ARG A 325 17.62 8.60 -12.58
C ARG A 325 17.92 7.22 -12.02
N THR A 326 18.90 6.51 -12.59
CA THR A 326 19.32 5.18 -12.12
C THR A 326 20.10 5.20 -10.81
N HIS A 327 20.78 6.31 -10.50
CA HIS A 327 21.48 6.54 -9.24
C HIS A 327 20.92 7.78 -8.53
N PRO A 328 20.87 7.76 -7.19
CA PRO A 328 20.47 8.93 -6.42
C PRO A 328 21.46 10.07 -6.61
N ARG A 329 20.96 11.31 -6.47
CA ARG A 329 21.79 12.52 -6.47
C ARG A 329 22.92 12.45 -5.45
N TRP A 330 24.02 13.09 -5.79
CA TRP A 330 25.18 13.14 -4.90
C TRP A 330 24.89 13.94 -3.63
N GLU A 331 24.04 14.97 -3.71
CA GLU A 331 23.60 15.76 -2.55
C GLU A 331 22.87 14.88 -1.53
N LEU A 332 21.91 14.07 -1.99
CA LEU A 332 21.17 13.15 -1.12
C LEU A 332 22.10 12.12 -0.44
N ARG A 333 23.08 11.59 -1.19
CA ARG A 333 24.06 10.64 -0.63
C ARG A 333 24.90 11.30 0.47
N ARG A 334 25.39 12.52 0.25
CA ARG A 334 26.14 13.28 1.27
C ARG A 334 25.29 13.64 2.49
N ASP A 335 24.06 14.10 2.27
CA ASP A 335 23.16 14.52 3.36
C ASP A 335 22.85 13.34 4.28
N VAL A 336 22.64 12.15 3.72
CA VAL A 336 22.41 10.93 4.50
C VAL A 336 23.65 10.48 5.28
N LEU A 337 24.86 10.72 4.75
CA LEU A 337 26.09 10.45 5.49
C LEU A 337 26.27 11.42 6.68
N ALA A 338 25.71 12.62 6.61
CA ALA A 338 25.75 13.61 7.69
C ALA A 338 24.61 13.43 8.72
N ASP A 339 23.40 13.06 8.27
CA ASP A 339 22.23 12.83 9.11
C ASP A 339 21.47 11.58 8.64
N LEU A 340 21.29 10.60 9.53
CA LEU A 340 20.58 9.35 9.24
C LEU A 340 19.05 9.49 9.33
N SER A 341 18.53 10.60 9.86
CA SER A 341 17.09 10.84 10.03
C SER A 341 16.26 10.64 8.75
N PRO A 342 16.71 11.05 7.55
CA PRO A 342 15.99 10.83 6.30
C PRO A 342 15.77 9.35 5.94
N LEU A 343 16.64 8.43 6.41
CA LEU A 343 16.47 6.98 6.19
C LEU A 343 15.29 6.39 6.97
N PHE A 344 14.96 7.01 8.10
CA PHE A 344 13.82 6.65 8.94
C PHE A 344 12.55 7.42 8.54
N GLY A 345 12.69 8.43 7.68
CA GLY A 345 11.59 9.16 7.08
C GLY A 345 10.74 8.26 6.16
N ILE A 346 9.43 8.30 6.36
CA ILE A 346 8.49 7.55 5.52
C ILE A 346 8.38 8.25 4.16
N ARG A 347 8.83 7.57 3.09
CA ARG A 347 8.79 8.09 1.72
C ARG A 347 7.36 8.10 1.19
N ALA A 348 6.91 9.26 0.74
CA ALA A 348 5.60 9.46 0.12
C ALA A 348 5.35 8.49 -1.05
N LEU A 349 6.34 8.36 -1.94
CA LEU A 349 6.27 7.48 -3.11
C LEU A 349 6.01 6.02 -2.71
N SER A 350 6.72 5.48 -1.73
CA SER A 350 6.52 4.08 -1.31
C SER A 350 5.11 3.86 -0.76
N MET A 351 4.53 4.83 -0.06
CA MET A 351 3.16 4.75 0.47
C MET A 351 2.12 4.83 -0.65
N PHE A 352 2.31 5.76 -1.60
CA PHE A 352 1.49 5.87 -2.80
C PHE A 352 1.50 4.57 -3.61
N LEU A 353 2.70 4.05 -3.95
CA LEU A 353 2.85 2.79 -4.68
C LEU A 353 2.19 1.62 -3.94
N THR A 354 2.32 1.55 -2.61
CA THR A 354 1.70 0.50 -1.78
C THR A 354 0.18 0.57 -1.87
N GLY A 355 -0.40 1.76 -1.74
CA GLY A 355 -1.85 1.96 -1.86
C GLY A 355 -2.36 1.60 -3.25
N THR A 356 -1.66 2.03 -4.30
CA THR A 356 -2.00 1.71 -5.68
C THR A 356 -1.93 0.21 -5.93
N ALA A 357 -0.81 -0.46 -5.62
CA ALA A 357 -0.67 -1.90 -5.80
C ALA A 357 -1.75 -2.69 -5.04
N ALA A 358 -2.06 -2.31 -3.80
CA ALA A 358 -3.09 -2.97 -3.02
C ALA A 358 -4.47 -2.90 -3.70
N THR A 359 -4.81 -1.77 -4.31
CA THR A 359 -6.04 -1.64 -5.11
C THR A 359 -5.98 -2.48 -6.37
N LEU A 360 -4.91 -2.35 -7.16
CA LEU A 360 -4.74 -3.10 -8.40
C LEU A 360 -4.86 -4.62 -8.19
N ILE A 361 -4.28 -5.16 -7.10
CA ILE A 361 -4.36 -6.60 -6.77
C ILE A 361 -5.80 -7.06 -6.69
N HIS A 362 -6.62 -6.43 -5.85
CA HIS A 362 -7.99 -6.92 -5.67
C HIS A 362 -8.87 -6.56 -6.86
N SER A 363 -8.71 -5.38 -7.46
CA SER A 363 -9.51 -4.98 -8.62
C SER A 363 -9.30 -5.95 -9.79
N TYR A 364 -8.07 -6.26 -10.20
CA TYR A 364 -7.85 -7.15 -11.34
C TYR A 364 -8.21 -8.60 -11.06
N VAL A 365 -7.89 -9.12 -9.87
CA VAL A 365 -8.24 -10.50 -9.52
C VAL A 365 -9.76 -10.66 -9.49
N LEU A 366 -10.48 -9.73 -8.88
CA LEU A 366 -11.94 -9.79 -8.84
C LEU A 366 -12.56 -9.54 -10.21
N SER A 367 -12.05 -8.58 -11.00
CA SER A 367 -12.51 -8.37 -12.39
C SER A 367 -12.32 -9.61 -13.26
N TYR A 368 -11.25 -10.38 -13.04
CA TYR A 368 -11.00 -11.63 -13.76
C TYR A 368 -11.93 -12.78 -13.33
N LEU A 369 -12.24 -12.89 -12.03
CA LEU A 369 -13.02 -13.99 -11.47
C LEU A 369 -14.54 -13.76 -11.47
N SER A 370 -14.97 -12.50 -11.39
CA SER A 370 -16.37 -12.09 -11.25
C SER A 370 -17.27 -12.61 -12.38
N PRO A 371 -16.87 -12.56 -13.67
CA PRO A 371 -17.72 -13.06 -14.77
C PRO A 371 -18.13 -14.53 -14.62
N TYR A 372 -17.33 -15.32 -13.91
CA TYR A 372 -17.54 -16.77 -13.77
C TYR A 372 -18.22 -17.16 -12.44
N TYR A 373 -18.64 -16.19 -11.62
CA TYR A 373 -19.17 -16.42 -10.26
C TYR A 373 -18.25 -17.25 -9.34
N LEU A 374 -16.96 -17.33 -9.65
CA LEU A 374 -15.96 -18.02 -8.81
C LEU A 374 -15.59 -17.20 -7.58
N ALA A 375 -15.88 -15.91 -7.60
CA ALA A 375 -15.65 -14.93 -6.55
C ALA A 375 -16.64 -15.08 -5.37
N GLY A 376 -16.62 -16.24 -4.70
CA GLY A 376 -17.40 -16.49 -3.48
C GLY A 376 -16.88 -15.71 -2.27
N GLY A 377 -17.67 -15.64 -1.18
CA GLY A 377 -17.36 -14.80 -0.01
C GLY A 377 -15.96 -15.01 0.58
N TRP A 378 -15.52 -16.26 0.76
CA TRP A 378 -14.18 -16.56 1.30
C TRP A 378 -13.04 -16.24 0.32
N LEU A 379 -13.21 -16.49 -0.97
CA LEU A 379 -12.19 -16.16 -1.97
C LEU A 379 -12.03 -14.65 -2.09
N ASN A 380 -13.13 -13.90 -2.12
CA ASN A 380 -13.10 -12.43 -2.10
C ASN A 380 -12.37 -11.94 -0.85
N GLN A 381 -12.71 -12.49 0.31
CA GLN A 381 -12.05 -12.15 1.56
C GLN A 381 -10.53 -12.42 1.50
N ALA A 382 -10.10 -13.54 0.91
CA ALA A 382 -8.68 -13.87 0.75
C ALA A 382 -7.96 -12.86 -0.16
N VAL A 383 -8.59 -12.42 -1.25
CA VAL A 383 -8.05 -11.40 -2.16
C VAL A 383 -7.89 -10.06 -1.43
N PHE A 384 -8.92 -9.60 -0.71
CA PHE A 384 -8.82 -8.37 0.10
C PHE A 384 -7.81 -8.50 1.23
N LEU A 385 -7.67 -9.69 1.83
CA LEU A 385 -6.65 -9.96 2.85
C LEU A 385 -5.24 -9.86 2.27
N ALA A 386 -5.00 -10.36 1.06
CA ALA A 386 -3.70 -10.23 0.40
C ALA A 386 -3.32 -8.74 0.20
N SER A 387 -4.26 -7.91 -0.27
CA SER A 387 -4.08 -6.45 -0.37
C SER A 387 -3.83 -5.80 0.99
N ALA A 388 -4.56 -6.20 2.03
CA ALA A 388 -4.38 -5.65 3.37
C ALA A 388 -3.02 -6.04 3.97
N VAL A 389 -2.61 -7.31 3.85
CA VAL A 389 -1.30 -7.80 4.32
C VAL A 389 -0.16 -7.06 3.63
N LEU A 390 -0.26 -6.75 2.33
CA LEU A 390 0.72 -5.92 1.63
C LEU A 390 0.83 -4.53 2.29
N VAL A 391 -0.30 -3.83 2.44
CA VAL A 391 -0.33 -2.49 3.04
C VAL A 391 0.22 -2.51 4.45
N THR A 392 -0.21 -3.47 5.27
CA THR A 392 0.23 -3.60 6.65
C THR A 392 1.71 -3.98 6.74
N GLY A 393 2.19 -4.89 5.89
CA GLY A 393 3.60 -5.24 5.82
C GLY A 393 4.50 -4.07 5.46
N VAL A 394 4.13 -3.27 4.45
CA VAL A 394 4.97 -2.14 4.01
C VAL A 394 4.78 -0.91 4.90
N ALA A 395 3.56 -0.38 4.97
CA ALA A 395 3.27 0.86 5.69
C ALA A 395 3.34 0.65 7.21
N GLY A 396 2.85 -0.49 7.72
CA GLY A 396 2.88 -0.80 9.14
C GLY A 396 4.30 -0.94 9.68
N ILE A 397 5.17 -1.70 9.00
CA ILE A 397 6.59 -1.81 9.40
C ILE A 397 7.29 -0.45 9.32
N ALA A 398 7.04 0.35 8.27
CA ALA A 398 7.64 1.68 8.14
C ALA A 398 7.21 2.63 9.27
N LEU A 399 5.92 2.66 9.61
CA LEU A 399 5.39 3.47 10.71
C LEU A 399 5.96 3.02 12.06
N TRP A 400 6.01 1.72 12.32
CA TRP A 400 6.60 1.17 13.54
C TRP A 400 8.07 1.52 13.68
N ARG A 401 8.85 1.39 12.60
CA ARG A 401 10.27 1.79 12.58
C ARG A 401 10.45 3.27 12.89
N ALA A 402 9.62 4.14 12.30
CA ALA A 402 9.69 5.57 12.55
C ALA A 402 9.32 5.93 14.00
N VAL A 403 8.32 5.27 14.58
CA VAL A 403 7.92 5.46 15.99
C VAL A 403 9.01 4.97 16.95
N VAL A 404 9.57 3.78 16.70
CA VAL A 404 10.65 3.22 17.53
C VAL A 404 11.90 4.08 17.45
N HIS A 405 12.26 4.56 16.26
CA HIS A 405 13.37 5.47 16.08
C HIS A 405 13.17 6.76 16.88
N ALA A 406 12.00 7.41 16.75
CA ALA A 406 11.68 8.61 17.53
C ALA A 406 11.69 8.35 19.05
N ALA A 407 11.24 7.18 19.50
CA ALA A 407 11.29 6.81 20.91
C ALA A 407 12.74 6.66 21.43
N LEU A 408 13.65 6.14 20.60
CA LEU A 408 15.06 5.95 20.96
C LEU A 408 15.89 7.24 20.90
N THR A 409 15.55 8.17 20.00
CA THR A 409 16.28 9.44 19.80
C THR A 409 15.64 10.64 20.51
N ALA A 410 14.61 10.42 21.34
CA ALA A 410 13.80 11.49 21.96
C ALA A 410 13.19 12.47 20.93
N GLY A 411 13.02 12.01 19.68
CA GLY A 411 12.41 12.79 18.60
C GLY A 411 10.89 12.84 18.71
N ARG A 412 10.28 13.76 17.95
CA ARG A 412 8.82 13.80 17.81
C ARG A 412 8.35 12.62 16.95
N PRO A 413 7.49 11.72 17.47
CA PRO A 413 6.99 10.61 16.66
C PRO A 413 6.11 11.15 15.52
N PRO A 414 6.09 10.48 14.35
CA PRO A 414 5.19 10.86 13.28
C PRO A 414 3.73 10.76 13.77
N SER A 415 2.83 11.57 13.19
CA SER A 415 1.39 11.43 13.45
C SER A 415 0.74 10.31 12.63
N GLY A 416 1.38 9.87 11.54
CA GLY A 416 0.82 8.94 10.57
C GLY A 416 -0.07 9.61 9.50
N VAL A 417 -0.57 10.82 9.71
CA VAL A 417 -1.53 11.49 8.81
C VAL A 417 -0.97 11.69 7.41
N ARG A 418 0.20 12.31 7.27
CA ARG A 418 0.83 12.51 5.95
C ARG A 418 1.12 11.19 5.23
N THR A 419 1.49 10.15 5.98
CA THR A 419 1.72 8.82 5.43
C THR A 419 0.42 8.22 4.89
N GLY A 420 -0.64 8.33 5.69
CA GLY A 420 -1.97 7.86 5.29
C GLY A 420 -2.59 8.64 4.13
N LEU A 421 -2.29 9.94 3.99
CA LEU A 421 -2.70 10.72 2.81
C LEU A 421 -2.11 10.15 1.52
N TRP A 422 -0.80 9.87 1.50
CA TRP A 422 -0.15 9.26 0.32
C TRP A 422 -0.63 7.83 0.07
N LEU A 423 -0.82 7.04 1.13
CA LEU A 423 -1.36 5.69 1.03
C LEU A 423 -2.78 5.70 0.42
N GLY A 424 -3.67 6.51 0.97
CA GLY A 424 -5.05 6.64 0.51
C GLY A 424 -5.16 7.26 -0.88
N ALA A 425 -4.31 8.25 -1.21
CA ALA A 425 -4.20 8.78 -2.57
C ALA A 425 -3.76 7.70 -3.57
N GLY A 426 -2.83 6.83 -3.18
CA GLY A 426 -2.45 5.66 -3.97
C GLY A 426 -3.61 4.70 -4.21
N MET A 427 -4.38 4.40 -3.15
CA MET A 427 -5.57 3.54 -3.25
C MET A 427 -6.64 4.14 -4.17
N ALA A 428 -6.91 5.44 -4.04
CA ALA A 428 -7.86 6.15 -4.90
C ALA A 428 -7.40 6.20 -6.36
N ALA A 429 -6.11 6.47 -6.61
CA ALA A 429 -5.53 6.39 -7.96
C ALA A 429 -5.68 4.98 -8.56
N GLY A 430 -5.48 3.92 -7.75
CA GLY A 430 -5.71 2.55 -8.19
C GLY A 430 -7.14 2.26 -8.63
N ASN A 431 -8.16 2.89 -8.02
CA ASN A 431 -9.55 2.75 -8.43
C ASN A 431 -9.77 3.38 -9.81
N LEU A 432 -9.22 4.58 -10.03
CA LEU A 432 -9.33 5.27 -11.32
C LEU A 432 -8.60 4.55 -12.45
N ILE A 433 -7.41 4.01 -12.17
CA ILE A 433 -6.60 3.25 -13.14
C ILE A 433 -7.34 1.98 -13.60
N THR A 434 -8.03 1.30 -12.68
CA THR A 434 -8.73 0.05 -12.97
C THR A 434 -10.15 0.26 -13.48
N GLY A 435 -10.70 1.48 -13.39
CA GLY A 435 -12.12 1.72 -13.60
C GLY A 435 -13.01 1.13 -12.50
N PHE A 436 -12.42 0.69 -11.38
CA PHE A 436 -13.15 0.04 -10.31
C PHE A 436 -14.07 1.05 -9.61
N GLY A 437 -15.39 0.86 -9.75
CA GLY A 437 -16.41 1.79 -9.28
C GLY A 437 -16.72 2.95 -10.23
N SER A 438 -16.01 3.12 -11.35
CA SER A 438 -16.37 4.09 -12.40
C SER A 438 -16.91 3.45 -13.68
N GLY A 439 -16.73 2.13 -13.85
CA GLY A 439 -17.19 1.43 -15.05
C GLY A 439 -16.44 1.90 -16.29
N ALA A 440 -17.16 2.14 -17.38
CA ALA A 440 -16.57 2.70 -18.60
C ALA A 440 -16.06 4.14 -18.38
N GLU A 441 -16.69 4.92 -17.51
CA GLU A 441 -16.39 6.34 -17.32
C GLU A 441 -15.05 6.62 -16.63
N TRP A 442 -14.45 7.78 -16.92
CA TRP A 442 -13.19 8.25 -16.33
C TRP A 442 -13.27 8.41 -14.81
N PHE A 443 -14.42 8.87 -14.33
CA PHE A 443 -14.68 9.13 -12.92
C PHE A 443 -15.98 8.42 -12.51
N PRO A 444 -16.09 7.96 -11.26
CA PRO A 444 -17.35 7.47 -10.75
C PRO A 444 -18.38 8.61 -10.71
N SER A 445 -19.67 8.30 -10.85
CA SER A 445 -20.76 9.30 -10.87
C SER A 445 -20.81 10.15 -9.61
N ARG A 446 -20.27 9.65 -8.49
CA ARG A 446 -20.15 10.36 -7.22
C ARG A 446 -18.67 10.41 -6.77
N PRO A 447 -17.82 11.25 -7.39
CA PRO A 447 -16.36 11.25 -7.16
C PRO A 447 -15.94 11.65 -5.74
N GLN A 448 -16.81 12.34 -5.00
CA GLN A 448 -16.58 12.67 -3.59
C GLN A 448 -16.35 11.44 -2.71
N PHE A 449 -16.82 10.25 -3.08
CA PHE A 449 -16.57 9.02 -2.32
C PHE A 449 -15.13 8.52 -2.42
N LEU A 450 -14.34 8.99 -3.39
CA LEU A 450 -12.89 8.74 -3.40
C LEU A 450 -12.19 9.41 -2.20
N LEU A 451 -12.76 10.48 -1.64
CA LEU A 451 -12.26 11.07 -0.39
C LEU A 451 -12.38 10.08 0.78
N LEU A 452 -13.39 9.21 0.79
CA LEU A 452 -13.53 8.17 1.81
C LEU A 452 -12.35 7.19 1.77
N VAL A 453 -11.89 6.82 0.57
CA VAL A 453 -10.70 5.98 0.36
C VAL A 453 -9.45 6.67 0.91
N VAL A 454 -9.29 7.96 0.64
CA VAL A 454 -8.18 8.75 1.18
C VAL A 454 -8.24 8.83 2.71
N CYS A 455 -9.41 9.12 3.26
CA CYS A 455 -9.66 9.16 4.69
C CYS A 455 -9.39 7.82 5.37
N ALA A 456 -9.71 6.70 4.74
CA ALA A 456 -9.40 5.37 5.26
C ALA A 456 -7.89 5.13 5.35
N GLY A 457 -7.12 5.54 4.34
CA GLY A 457 -5.66 5.52 4.40
C GLY A 457 -5.10 6.34 5.56
N VAL A 458 -5.66 7.54 5.80
CA VAL A 458 -5.31 8.41 6.94
C VAL A 458 -5.66 7.76 8.28
N ALA A 459 -6.89 7.29 8.43
CA ALA A 459 -7.37 6.66 9.66
C ALA A 459 -6.55 5.41 10.01
N TYR A 460 -6.27 4.57 9.01
CA TYR A 460 -5.44 3.39 9.15
C TYR A 460 -4.01 3.73 9.60
N ALA A 461 -3.32 4.62 8.89
CA ALA A 461 -1.95 4.99 9.23
C ALA A 461 -1.86 5.68 10.60
N TRP A 462 -2.84 6.53 10.93
CA TRP A 462 -2.95 7.16 12.23
C TRP A 462 -3.15 6.13 13.35
N TRP A 463 -4.08 5.19 13.18
CA TRP A 463 -4.37 4.13 14.15
C TRP A 463 -3.15 3.24 14.39
N VAL A 464 -2.47 2.77 13.34
CA VAL A 464 -1.24 1.97 13.46
C VAL A 464 -0.17 2.74 14.21
N THR A 465 -0.03 4.04 13.94
CA THR A 465 0.94 4.90 14.61
C THR A 465 0.62 5.09 16.09
N GLN A 466 -0.65 5.30 16.46
CA GLN A 466 -1.03 5.42 17.86
C GLN A 466 -0.82 4.12 18.61
N CYS A 467 -1.17 2.97 18.01
CA CYS A 467 -0.93 1.68 18.62
C CYS A 467 0.57 1.43 18.83
N ALA A 468 1.41 1.73 17.83
CA ALA A 468 2.87 1.66 17.97
C ALA A 468 3.40 2.55 19.11
N ARG A 469 2.87 3.78 19.25
CA ARG A 469 3.27 4.69 20.33
C ARG A 469 2.87 4.19 21.71
N LEU A 470 1.68 3.59 21.83
CA LEU A 470 1.22 3.02 23.10
C LEU A 470 2.10 1.83 23.47
N TRP A 471 2.22 0.86 22.57
CA TRP A 471 2.95 -0.37 22.81
C TRP A 471 4.45 -0.18 23.04
N THR A 472 5.10 0.76 22.34
CA THR A 472 6.53 1.05 22.58
C THR A 472 6.79 1.58 24.00
N ARG A 473 5.80 2.23 24.63
CA ARG A 473 5.89 2.79 25.99
C ARG A 473 5.46 1.82 27.10
N THR A 474 4.56 0.88 26.80
CA THR A 474 3.98 -0.01 27.81
C THR A 474 4.56 -1.42 27.78
N TRP A 475 5.14 -1.85 26.66
CA TRP A 475 5.67 -3.20 26.51
C TRP A 475 6.95 -3.44 27.34
N ARG A 476 6.92 -4.49 28.17
CA ARG A 476 8.02 -4.86 29.10
C ARG A 476 8.91 -5.99 28.58
N GLY A 477 8.61 -6.56 27.43
CA GLY A 477 9.37 -7.68 26.86
C GLY A 477 10.75 -7.27 26.34
N ARG A 478 11.64 -8.26 26.15
CA ARG A 478 13.01 -8.04 25.63
C ARG A 478 13.05 -7.65 24.15
N THR A 479 11.99 -7.93 23.39
CA THR A 479 11.88 -7.58 21.96
C THR A 479 10.51 -7.01 21.65
N LEU A 480 10.41 -6.11 20.67
CA LEU A 480 9.14 -5.53 20.20
C LEU A 480 8.41 -6.40 19.16
N ARG A 481 9.05 -7.48 18.67
CA ARG A 481 8.51 -8.34 17.59
C ARG A 481 7.11 -8.91 17.86
N PRO A 482 6.78 -9.50 19.03
CA PRO A 482 5.46 -10.11 19.22
C PRO A 482 4.35 -9.06 19.15
N VAL A 483 4.58 -7.89 19.73
CA VAL A 483 3.62 -6.80 19.74
C VAL A 483 3.51 -6.13 18.37
N LEU A 484 4.63 -5.97 17.66
CA LEU A 484 4.62 -5.57 16.26
C LEU A 484 3.72 -6.51 15.45
N LEU A 485 3.97 -7.82 15.50
CA LEU A 485 3.19 -8.82 14.76
C LEU A 485 1.70 -8.80 15.14
N LEU A 486 1.36 -8.65 16.42
CA LEU A 486 -0.02 -8.49 16.88
C LEU A 486 -0.70 -7.27 16.25
N ASN A 487 -0.02 -6.11 16.25
CA ASN A 487 -0.55 -4.89 15.65
C ASN A 487 -0.65 -4.97 14.13
N LEU A 488 0.30 -5.66 13.48
CA LEU A 488 0.24 -5.89 12.03
C LEU A 488 -0.91 -6.84 11.67
N ALA A 489 -1.10 -7.94 12.40
CA ALA A 489 -2.22 -8.85 12.18
C ALA A 489 -3.58 -8.14 12.38
N ALA A 490 -3.68 -7.35 13.45
CA ALA A 490 -4.84 -6.51 13.72
C ALA A 490 -5.13 -5.49 12.60
N GLY A 491 -4.09 -4.76 12.18
CA GLY A 491 -4.20 -3.80 11.09
C GLY A 491 -4.61 -4.46 9.77
N ALA A 492 -4.05 -5.62 9.44
CA ALA A 492 -4.40 -6.36 8.23
C ALA A 492 -5.86 -6.81 8.26
N LEU A 493 -6.36 -7.30 9.40
CA LEU A 493 -7.75 -7.73 9.55
C LEU A 493 -8.75 -6.57 9.40
N VAL A 494 -8.47 -5.43 10.03
CA VAL A 494 -9.30 -4.21 9.96
C VAL A 494 -9.32 -3.66 8.53
N LEU A 495 -8.15 -3.54 7.91
CA LEU A 495 -8.04 -3.02 6.55
C LEU A 495 -8.66 -3.99 5.53
N CYS A 496 -8.54 -5.30 5.72
CA CYS A 496 -9.17 -6.32 4.90
C CYS A 496 -10.71 -6.16 4.90
N CYS A 497 -11.32 -5.97 6.06
CA CYS A 497 -12.77 -5.76 6.16
C CYS A 497 -13.20 -4.43 5.51
N TRP A 498 -12.41 -3.37 5.67
CA TRP A 498 -12.69 -2.10 5.02
C TRP A 498 -12.57 -2.18 3.50
N LEU A 499 -11.52 -2.83 2.98
CA LEU A 499 -11.34 -3.05 1.53
C LEU A 499 -12.45 -3.94 0.97
N ALA A 500 -12.86 -4.98 1.68
CA ALA A 500 -13.98 -5.83 1.29
C ALA A 500 -15.28 -5.05 1.21
N TRP A 501 -15.58 -4.21 2.22
CA TRP A 501 -16.73 -3.32 2.19
C TRP A 501 -16.66 -2.31 1.04
N TRP A 502 -15.50 -1.70 0.81
CA TRP A 502 -15.30 -0.79 -0.32
C TRP A 502 -15.57 -1.49 -1.65
N GLY A 503 -15.03 -2.70 -1.84
CA GLY A 503 -15.23 -3.48 -3.04
C GLY A 503 -16.69 -3.84 -3.30
N GLN A 504 -17.38 -4.34 -2.27
CA GLN A 504 -18.73 -4.90 -2.42
C GLN A 504 -19.84 -3.86 -2.35
N ALA A 505 -19.63 -2.74 -1.65
CA ALA A 505 -20.65 -1.73 -1.43
C ALA A 505 -20.17 -0.31 -1.76
N GLY A 506 -18.97 0.08 -1.32
CA GLY A 506 -18.46 1.44 -1.49
C GLY A 506 -18.28 1.88 -2.95
N ALA A 507 -17.64 1.05 -3.77
CA ALA A 507 -17.39 1.31 -5.19
C ALA A 507 -18.68 1.33 -6.03
N PRO A 508 -19.61 0.37 -5.88
CA PRO A 508 -20.96 0.49 -6.47
C PRO A 508 -21.69 1.76 -6.03
N TYR A 509 -21.57 2.15 -4.77
CA TYR A 509 -22.20 3.38 -4.30
C TYR A 509 -21.60 4.64 -4.93
N ALA A 510 -20.28 4.64 -5.17
CA ALA A 510 -19.60 5.70 -5.91
C ALA A 510 -20.03 5.74 -7.38
N SER A 511 -20.31 4.59 -7.99
CA SER A 511 -20.79 4.46 -9.38
C SER A 511 -22.25 4.89 -9.59
N GLY A 512 -22.93 5.35 -8.54
CA GLY A 512 -24.31 5.80 -8.60
C GLY A 512 -25.33 4.80 -8.05
N PHE A 513 -24.94 3.57 -7.73
CA PHE A 513 -25.84 2.61 -7.08
C PHE A 513 -26.32 3.17 -5.73
N SER A 514 -27.58 2.94 -5.38
CA SER A 514 -28.12 3.39 -4.10
C SER A 514 -28.66 2.20 -3.33
N PHE A 515 -28.01 1.91 -2.20
CA PHE A 515 -28.49 0.97 -1.20
C PHE A 515 -29.59 1.55 -0.29
N SER A 516 -30.09 2.76 -0.59
CA SER A 516 -31.27 3.29 0.11
C SER A 516 -32.52 2.50 -0.30
N ALA A 517 -33.50 2.37 0.59
CA ALA A 517 -34.75 1.70 0.27
C ALA A 517 -35.40 2.27 -1.00
N ALA A 518 -35.40 3.61 -1.15
CA ALA A 518 -35.89 4.28 -2.35
C ALA A 518 -35.06 3.98 -3.61
N GLY A 519 -33.74 3.82 -3.47
CA GLY A 519 -32.85 3.48 -4.58
C GLY A 519 -33.05 2.05 -5.07
N VAL A 520 -33.13 1.10 -4.15
CA VAL A 520 -33.43 -0.31 -4.45
C VAL A 520 -34.85 -0.43 -5.02
N HIS A 521 -35.80 0.35 -4.50
CA HIS A 521 -37.17 0.41 -5.02
C HIS A 521 -37.20 0.90 -6.47
N ALA A 522 -36.51 2.01 -6.77
CA ALA A 522 -36.45 2.56 -8.12
C ALA A 522 -35.76 1.61 -9.11
N ALA A 523 -34.68 0.94 -8.69
CA ALA A 523 -34.00 -0.07 -9.50
C ALA A 523 -34.93 -1.25 -9.82
N LEU A 524 -35.56 -1.84 -8.78
CA LEU A 524 -36.50 -2.94 -8.96
C LEU A 524 -37.71 -2.58 -9.85
N GLN A 525 -38.20 -1.34 -9.79
CA GLN A 525 -39.28 -0.89 -10.67
C GLN A 525 -38.83 -0.69 -12.13
N TYR A 526 -37.60 -0.22 -12.34
CA TYR A 526 -37.02 -0.08 -13.67
C TYR A 526 -36.75 -1.45 -14.32
N ASP A 527 -36.20 -2.39 -13.55
CA ASP A 527 -35.78 -3.70 -14.04
C ASP A 527 -36.95 -4.70 -14.18
N PHE A 528 -38.03 -4.52 -13.41
CA PHE A 528 -39.24 -5.37 -13.47
C PHE A 528 -40.51 -4.54 -13.67
N PRO A 529 -40.68 -3.91 -14.85
CA PRO A 529 -41.85 -3.09 -15.12
C PRO A 529 -43.13 -3.96 -15.08
N GLY A 530 -44.10 -3.54 -14.25
CA GLY A 530 -45.45 -4.13 -14.19
C GLY A 530 -45.64 -5.35 -13.27
N SER A 531 -44.63 -6.21 -13.06
CA SER A 531 -44.77 -7.38 -12.17
C SER A 531 -44.62 -7.03 -10.69
N ILE A 532 -43.75 -6.06 -10.38
CA ILE A 532 -43.44 -5.64 -9.00
C ILE A 532 -44.42 -4.57 -8.47
N THR A 533 -45.05 -3.80 -9.36
CA THR A 533 -46.02 -2.74 -8.98
C THR A 533 -47.30 -3.30 -8.35
N GLY A 534 -47.62 -4.58 -8.58
CA GLY A 534 -48.72 -5.29 -7.92
C GLY A 534 -48.45 -5.68 -6.45
N HIS A 535 -47.22 -5.55 -5.96
CA HIS A 535 -46.81 -6.00 -4.62
C HIS A 535 -46.06 -4.93 -3.82
N PRO A 536 -46.66 -3.75 -3.58
CA PRO A 536 -45.98 -2.60 -2.97
C PRO A 536 -45.51 -2.87 -1.53
N ALA A 537 -46.22 -3.70 -0.76
CA ALA A 537 -45.83 -4.05 0.61
C ALA A 537 -44.59 -4.94 0.66
N MET A 538 -44.53 -5.96 -0.21
CA MET A 538 -43.37 -6.85 -0.34
C MET A 538 -42.14 -6.08 -0.85
N LEU A 539 -42.33 -5.20 -1.84
CA LEU A 539 -41.29 -4.32 -2.34
C LEU A 539 -40.74 -3.38 -1.25
N SER A 540 -41.62 -2.78 -0.44
CA SER A 540 -41.22 -1.94 0.70
C SER A 540 -40.46 -2.73 1.76
N ALA A 541 -40.87 -3.97 2.04
CA ALA A 541 -40.19 -4.85 3.00
C ALA A 541 -38.80 -5.27 2.51
N ILE A 542 -38.69 -5.71 1.24
CA ILE A 542 -37.42 -6.10 0.63
C ILE A 542 -36.44 -4.92 0.61
N THR A 543 -36.91 -3.75 0.20
CA THR A 543 -36.06 -2.56 0.09
C THR A 543 -35.60 -2.01 1.45
N ALA A 544 -36.35 -2.24 2.53
CA ALA A 544 -35.96 -1.88 3.89
C ALA A 544 -34.97 -2.88 4.53
N VAL A 545 -35.10 -4.18 4.23
CA VAL A 545 -34.36 -5.27 4.90
C VAL A 545 -33.10 -5.67 4.14
N LEU A 546 -33.14 -5.70 2.81
CA LEU A 546 -32.06 -6.23 1.99
C LEU A 546 -30.74 -5.43 2.15
N PRO A 547 -30.73 -4.08 2.14
CA PRO A 547 -29.48 -3.33 2.31
C PRO A 547 -28.73 -3.56 3.63
N PRO A 548 -29.36 -3.52 4.82
CA PRO A 548 -28.65 -3.80 6.07
C PRO A 548 -28.24 -5.28 6.19
N VAL A 549 -29.03 -6.22 5.66
CA VAL A 549 -28.66 -7.65 5.67
C VAL A 549 -27.43 -7.92 4.80
N LEU A 550 -27.39 -7.40 3.58
CA LEU A 550 -26.23 -7.55 2.69
C LEU A 550 -24.96 -6.88 3.26
N ASN A 551 -25.11 -5.73 3.93
CA ASN A 551 -23.98 -5.06 4.59
C ASN A 551 -23.49 -5.81 5.85
N ALA A 552 -24.41 -6.38 6.65
CA ALA A 552 -24.06 -7.07 7.89
C ALA A 552 -23.48 -8.48 7.66
N LEU A 553 -23.93 -9.17 6.60
CA LEU A 553 -23.49 -10.53 6.27
C LEU A 553 -22.35 -10.59 5.25
N GLY A 554 -21.96 -9.46 4.65
CA GLY A 554 -21.01 -9.42 3.54
C GLY A 554 -19.61 -9.93 3.89
N PRO A 555 -18.88 -9.35 4.86
CA PRO A 555 -17.52 -9.79 5.21
C PRO A 555 -17.53 -10.75 6.41
N PRO A 556 -17.15 -12.04 6.26
CA PRO A 556 -17.14 -13.02 7.36
C PRO A 556 -16.20 -12.62 8.52
N LEU A 557 -15.19 -11.80 8.25
CA LEU A 557 -14.19 -11.37 9.23
C LEU A 557 -14.57 -10.11 10.02
N LEU A 558 -15.72 -9.48 9.73
CA LEU A 558 -16.12 -8.21 10.33
C LEU A 558 -16.18 -8.24 11.88
N PRO A 559 -16.80 -9.25 12.53
CA PRO A 559 -16.87 -9.28 14.00
C PRO A 559 -15.48 -9.35 14.65
N ALA A 560 -14.59 -10.16 14.08
CA ALA A 560 -13.21 -10.29 14.56
C ALA A 560 -12.43 -8.99 14.37
N ALA A 561 -12.60 -8.32 13.22
CA ALA A 561 -11.98 -7.03 12.94
C ALA A 561 -12.40 -5.96 13.96
N VAL A 562 -13.71 -5.86 14.25
CA VAL A 562 -14.24 -4.92 15.24
C VAL A 562 -13.67 -5.22 16.62
N ALA A 563 -13.67 -6.49 17.05
CA ALA A 563 -13.11 -6.86 18.36
C ALA A 563 -11.63 -6.47 18.48
N VAL A 564 -10.81 -6.84 17.50
CA VAL A 564 -9.36 -6.60 17.53
C VAL A 564 -9.01 -5.10 17.42
N PHE A 565 -9.81 -4.32 16.68
CA PHE A 565 -9.66 -2.86 16.57
C PHE A 565 -9.68 -2.15 17.93
N TRP A 566 -10.52 -2.64 18.85
CA TRP A 566 -10.63 -2.11 20.21
C TRP A 566 -9.67 -2.79 21.19
N VAL A 567 -9.59 -4.12 21.16
CA VAL A 567 -8.84 -4.90 22.17
C VAL A 567 -7.35 -4.58 22.13
N VAL A 568 -6.73 -4.46 20.96
CA VAL A 568 -5.27 -4.24 20.85
C VAL A 568 -4.79 -2.93 21.52
N PRO A 569 -5.37 -1.76 21.23
CA PRO A 569 -4.98 -0.53 21.93
C PRO A 569 -5.43 -0.52 23.40
N LEU A 570 -6.57 -1.12 23.75
CA LEU A 570 -7.04 -1.20 25.14
C LEU A 570 -6.12 -2.07 26.01
N LEU A 571 -5.60 -3.18 25.49
CA LEU A 571 -4.60 -4.00 26.18
C LEU A 571 -3.33 -3.20 26.44
N ALA A 572 -2.85 -2.44 25.45
CA ALA A 572 -1.68 -1.58 25.61
C ALA A 572 -1.91 -0.52 26.70
N TRP A 573 -3.11 0.08 26.72
CA TRP A 573 -3.50 1.09 27.70
C TRP A 573 -3.64 0.52 29.11
N ALA A 574 -4.26 -0.65 29.27
CA ALA A 574 -4.47 -1.33 30.55
C ALA A 574 -3.17 -1.74 31.25
N ILE A 575 -2.11 -2.07 30.50
CA ILE A 575 -0.79 -2.41 31.06
C ILE A 575 -0.14 -1.20 31.77
N GLY A 576 -0.45 0.01 31.33
CA GLY A 576 0.12 1.25 31.83
C GLY A 576 1.59 1.48 31.42
N PRO A 577 2.08 2.73 31.49
CA PRO A 577 3.47 3.06 31.16
C PRO A 577 4.45 2.45 32.17
N SER A 578 5.63 2.01 31.71
CA SER A 578 6.69 1.57 32.62
C SER A 578 7.39 2.76 33.26
N THR A 579 7.67 2.67 34.56
CA THR A 579 8.52 3.64 35.29
C THR A 579 10.01 3.39 35.10
N VAL A 580 10.37 2.25 34.49
CA VAL A 580 11.74 1.81 34.20
C VAL A 580 11.97 1.80 32.69
N THR A 581 13.21 2.05 32.25
CA THR A 581 13.62 1.92 30.85
C THR A 581 13.20 0.54 30.31
N PRO A 582 12.50 0.47 29.17
CA PRO A 582 12.06 -0.81 28.63
C PRO A 582 13.26 -1.70 28.27
N ARG A 583 13.22 -2.97 28.67
CA ARG A 583 14.31 -3.95 28.41
C ARG A 583 14.65 -4.15 26.93
N TRP A 584 13.73 -3.83 26.03
CA TRP A 584 13.99 -3.87 24.58
C TRP A 584 14.88 -2.73 24.10
N ALA A 585 14.95 -1.61 24.83
CA ALA A 585 15.77 -0.45 24.50
C ALA A 585 17.25 -0.68 24.88
N ASP A 586 17.50 -1.44 25.94
CA ASP A 586 18.86 -1.75 26.42
C ASP A 586 19.68 -2.53 25.38
N GLY A 587 19.05 -3.43 24.61
CA GLY A 587 19.72 -4.16 23.52
C GLY A 587 19.82 -3.38 22.20
N ALA A 588 19.18 -2.21 22.11
CA ALA A 588 19.20 -1.38 20.90
C ALA A 588 20.34 -0.36 20.96
N LEU A 589 20.57 0.29 22.10
CA LEU A 589 21.63 1.28 22.27
C LEU A 589 23.01 0.60 22.38
N PRO A 590 24.07 1.09 21.70
CA PRO A 590 25.40 0.53 21.87
C PRO A 590 25.91 0.78 23.30
N ASP A 591 26.68 -0.18 23.85
CA ASP A 591 27.61 0.07 24.96
C ASP A 591 28.77 0.95 24.47
N THR A 592 28.48 2.14 23.98
CA THR A 592 29.51 3.15 23.72
C THR A 592 29.58 4.03 24.95
N GLY A 593 30.63 3.84 25.76
CA GLY A 593 31.01 4.70 26.88
C GLY A 593 31.38 6.13 26.48
N VAL A 594 30.82 6.66 25.39
CA VAL A 594 30.93 8.05 24.97
C VAL A 594 29.64 8.74 25.38
N LEU A 595 29.72 9.46 26.50
CA LEU A 595 28.69 10.34 27.03
C LEU A 595 28.36 11.46 26.02
N VAL A 596 27.44 11.20 25.10
CA VAL A 596 26.59 12.28 24.59
C VAL A 596 25.53 12.49 25.66
N GLN A 597 25.64 13.56 26.44
CA GLN A 597 24.57 13.94 27.36
C GLN A 597 23.29 14.20 26.55
N PRO A 598 22.21 13.44 26.78
CA PRO A 598 20.94 13.75 26.16
C PRO A 598 20.36 14.99 26.85
N SER A 599 20.17 16.06 26.08
CA SER A 599 19.38 17.22 26.50
C SER A 599 17.89 16.83 26.56
N GLY A 600 17.43 16.43 27.75
CA GLY A 600 16.02 16.51 28.18
C GLY A 600 15.03 15.49 27.59
N GLU A 601 14.33 14.77 28.50
CA GLU A 601 13.08 14.03 28.26
C GLU A 601 13.09 12.88 27.23
N GLY A 602 14.21 12.15 27.11
CA GLY A 602 14.20 10.78 26.59
C GLY A 602 13.66 9.76 27.61
N LEU A 603 13.50 8.50 27.23
CA LEU A 603 13.07 7.33 28.05
C LEU A 603 13.80 7.14 29.41
N ARG A 604 14.75 8.01 29.77
CA ARG A 604 15.60 7.95 30.96
C ARG A 604 15.14 8.79 32.16
N SER A 605 14.08 9.61 32.09
CA SER A 605 13.62 10.33 33.29
C SER A 605 12.12 10.60 33.30
N GLY A 606 11.39 9.89 34.15
CA GLY A 606 10.00 10.18 34.45
C GLY A 606 9.71 10.08 35.94
N THR A 607 9.83 11.20 36.66
CA THR A 607 9.01 11.44 37.86
C THR A 607 7.65 11.97 37.39
N PRO A 608 6.53 11.54 38.00
CA PRO A 608 5.20 11.87 37.51
C PRO A 608 4.83 13.30 37.88
N SER A 609 4.67 14.17 36.88
CA SER A 609 3.83 15.37 37.01
C SER A 609 2.57 15.18 36.16
N SER A 610 1.45 15.63 36.74
CA SER A 610 0.07 15.35 36.35
C SER A 610 -0.27 15.73 34.91
N TRP A 611 -0.85 14.77 34.18
CA TRP A 611 -1.43 14.97 32.86
C TRP A 611 -2.81 15.63 32.95
N CYS A 612 -2.99 16.76 32.25
CA CYS A 612 -4.30 17.37 31.98
C CYS A 612 -4.50 17.46 30.46
N PRO A 613 -5.50 16.80 29.86
CA PRO A 613 -5.51 16.52 28.42
C PRO A 613 -6.28 17.57 27.60
N TRP A 614 -6.18 18.87 27.88
CA TRP A 614 -6.67 19.92 26.96
C TRP A 614 -5.91 21.23 27.18
N ARG A 615 -4.94 21.54 26.31
CA ARG A 615 -4.52 22.93 26.03
C ARG A 615 -3.81 22.99 24.69
N GLY A 616 -4.58 23.33 23.66
CA GLY A 616 -4.09 23.84 22.40
C GLY A 616 -4.81 25.16 22.12
N SER A 617 -4.17 26.28 22.46
CA SER A 617 -4.29 27.58 21.77
C SER A 617 -3.64 28.68 22.61
N THR A 618 -2.55 29.25 22.09
CA THR A 618 -2.11 30.64 22.24
C THR A 618 -2.28 31.34 23.60
N CYS A 619 -1.16 31.50 24.32
CA CYS A 619 -0.97 32.67 25.17
C CYS A 619 0.46 33.19 24.96
N ARG A 620 0.60 34.24 24.15
CA ARG A 620 1.80 35.07 24.10
C ARG A 620 1.81 35.97 25.36
N THR A 621 3.02 36.37 25.73
CA THR A 621 3.38 37.41 26.73
C THR A 621 3.03 37.12 28.19
N CYS A 622 4.03 36.60 28.92
CA CYS A 622 4.38 37.12 30.24
C CYS A 622 5.91 37.11 30.38
N HIS A 623 6.49 38.31 30.32
CA HIS A 623 7.82 38.61 30.83
C HIS A 623 7.83 38.40 32.35
N GLY A 624 8.89 37.78 32.87
CA GLY A 624 9.24 37.84 34.28
C GLY A 624 9.56 36.49 34.90
N CYS A 625 10.83 36.08 34.81
CA CYS A 625 11.57 35.42 35.89
C CYS A 625 13.01 35.15 35.41
N ARG A 626 13.96 35.98 35.85
CA ARG A 626 15.39 35.69 35.87
C ARG A 626 15.83 35.54 37.34
N PRO A 627 16.99 34.90 37.61
CA PRO A 627 17.13 33.82 38.59
C PRO A 627 17.45 34.30 40.01
N ALA A 628 17.17 33.43 40.98
CA ALA A 628 17.53 33.60 42.38
C ALA A 628 19.06 33.60 42.57
N GLY A 629 19.59 34.69 43.10
CA GLY A 629 20.96 34.82 43.59
C GLY A 629 20.98 35.63 44.89
N ARG A 630 21.47 34.97 45.95
CA ARG A 630 22.14 35.47 47.17
C ARG A 630 21.60 36.71 47.93
N ARG A 631 21.32 36.44 49.21
CA ARG A 631 21.39 37.30 50.42
C ARG A 631 21.93 38.73 50.24
N SER A 632 21.14 39.72 50.67
CA SER A 632 21.50 40.64 51.79
C SER A 632 20.33 41.57 52.15
N SER A 633 20.39 42.07 53.37
CA SER A 633 19.41 42.74 54.21
C SER A 633 19.04 44.20 53.87
N ARG A 634 17.88 44.61 54.44
CA ARG A 634 17.52 45.91 55.07
C ARG A 634 16.85 47.04 54.26
N ALA A 635 15.62 47.32 54.70
CA ALA A 635 15.10 48.58 55.27
C ALA A 635 14.45 49.67 54.38
N GLY A 636 13.31 50.19 54.90
CA GLY A 636 12.64 51.47 54.57
C GLY A 636 11.67 51.38 53.39
N GLY A 637 10.37 51.65 53.48
CA GLY A 637 9.67 52.78 54.10
C GLY A 637 8.90 53.55 52.98
N PRO A 638 7.59 53.84 53.10
CA PRO A 638 6.69 54.28 52.01
C PRO A 638 6.49 55.82 52.02
N PRO A 639 5.39 56.49 51.57
CA PRO A 639 4.26 56.22 50.65
C PRO A 639 3.98 57.40 49.64
N GLY A 640 2.85 57.39 48.90
CA GLY A 640 2.22 58.60 48.31
C GLY A 640 1.48 58.35 46.98
N THR A 641 0.13 58.37 46.93
CA THR A 641 -0.77 59.50 46.57
C THR A 641 -0.64 59.97 45.09
N ALA A 642 -1.67 60.25 44.27
CA ALA A 642 -3.13 60.23 44.33
C ALA A 642 -3.73 60.53 42.93
N CYS A 643 -5.05 60.30 42.76
CA CYS A 643 -6.02 61.06 41.91
C CYS A 643 -5.95 60.94 40.36
N ARG A 644 -6.97 60.51 39.58
CA ARG A 644 -8.33 61.09 39.37
C ARG A 644 -9.10 60.32 38.25
N HIS A 645 -10.43 60.35 38.39
CA HIS A 645 -11.63 59.96 37.57
C HIS A 645 -11.66 60.20 36.03
N PRO A 646 -12.77 59.89 35.28
CA PRO A 646 -13.79 58.81 35.34
C PRO A 646 -14.23 58.25 33.94
N SER A 647 -14.95 57.11 33.89
CA SER A 647 -16.29 56.98 33.24
C SER A 647 -16.74 55.52 33.09
N ARG A 648 -18.02 55.30 33.46
CA ARG A 648 -18.79 54.05 33.43
C ARG A 648 -19.70 54.01 32.19
N ARG A 649 -19.98 52.80 31.67
CA ARG A 649 -21.33 52.29 31.28
C ARG A 649 -21.23 50.75 31.21
N GLN A 650 -21.60 50.03 32.27
CA GLN A 650 -22.92 49.43 32.59
C GLN A 650 -23.37 48.28 31.68
N VAL A 651 -23.40 47.08 32.27
CA VAL A 651 -24.19 45.90 31.88
C VAL A 651 -25.30 45.76 32.94
N HIS A 652 -26.54 45.54 32.51
CA HIS A 652 -27.67 45.20 33.39
C HIS A 652 -27.97 43.70 33.31
N ALA A 653 -28.05 43.08 34.48
CA ALA A 653 -28.73 41.82 34.76
C ALA A 653 -30.15 42.12 35.30
N VAL A 654 -31.06 41.14 35.21
CA VAL A 654 -32.24 40.78 36.06
C VAL A 654 -32.93 39.61 35.31
N GLY A 655 -33.46 38.52 35.84
CA GLY A 655 -33.83 38.10 37.20
C GLY A 655 -35.31 37.65 37.26
N VAL A 656 -35.54 36.44 37.79
CA VAL A 656 -36.60 36.11 38.78
C VAL A 656 -38.01 35.58 38.33
N ARG A 657 -38.39 34.44 38.95
CA ARG A 657 -39.68 34.02 39.62
C ARG A 657 -40.64 32.97 39.04
N ARG A 658 -41.14 32.17 40.02
CA ARG A 658 -42.21 31.14 40.07
C ARG A 658 -43.55 31.72 40.57
N ARG A 659 -44.62 30.92 40.37
CA ARG A 659 -46.05 30.93 40.85
C ARG A 659 -47.01 31.29 39.70
N GLY A 660 -48.17 30.67 39.45
CA GLY A 660 -48.97 29.60 40.04
C GLY A 660 -50.44 29.79 39.60
N LEU A 661 -51.20 28.68 39.42
CA LEU A 661 -52.68 28.54 39.34
C LEU A 661 -53.49 29.04 38.12
N GLY A 662 -54.39 28.17 37.61
CA GLY A 662 -55.54 28.53 36.76
C GLY A 662 -56.15 27.36 35.97
N ARG A 663 -57.32 26.85 36.40
CA ARG A 663 -58.18 25.81 35.78
C ARG A 663 -58.91 26.31 34.51
N HIS A 664 -59.15 25.44 33.52
CA HIS A 664 -60.46 25.00 33.00
C HIS A 664 -60.37 24.34 31.61
N GLY A 665 -61.10 23.23 31.41
CA GLY A 665 -61.72 22.89 30.12
C GLY A 665 -61.42 21.53 29.46
N GLY A 666 -62.26 20.51 29.74
CA GLY A 666 -62.84 19.61 28.72
C GLY A 666 -61.99 18.49 28.09
N LEU A 667 -62.16 17.26 28.60
CA LEU A 667 -61.85 16.00 27.92
C LEU A 667 -63.09 15.47 27.16
N PRO A 668 -62.94 14.87 25.97
CA PRO A 668 -63.83 13.82 25.50
C PRO A 668 -63.14 12.45 25.45
N ALA A 669 -63.96 11.42 25.64
CA ALA A 669 -63.59 10.01 25.78
C ALA A 669 -63.09 9.35 24.48
N LEU A 670 -62.15 8.40 24.64
CA LEU A 670 -61.69 7.43 23.65
C LEU A 670 -62.68 6.26 23.52
N PRO A 671 -62.90 5.70 22.31
CA PRO A 671 -63.33 4.32 22.15
C PRO A 671 -62.12 3.41 21.86
N THR A 672 -62.08 2.29 22.57
CA THR A 672 -61.15 1.18 22.44
C THR A 672 -61.37 0.40 21.13
N LYS A 673 -60.33 0.31 20.28
CA LYS A 673 -60.19 -0.73 19.24
C LYS A 673 -58.76 -1.26 19.23
N ALA A 674 -58.46 -2.17 20.15
CA ALA A 674 -57.22 -2.94 20.21
C ALA A 674 -57.55 -4.43 20.14
N ALA A 675 -57.92 -4.94 18.97
CA ALA A 675 -58.06 -6.37 18.74
C ALA A 675 -57.71 -6.82 17.31
N THR A 676 -57.70 -5.93 16.33
CA THR A 676 -57.46 -6.29 14.91
C THR A 676 -56.01 -6.10 14.42
N SER A 677 -55.12 -5.44 15.16
CA SER A 677 -53.73 -5.19 14.70
C SER A 677 -52.71 -6.26 15.11
N ARG A 678 -53.04 -7.17 16.03
CA ARG A 678 -52.12 -8.26 16.44
C ARG A 678 -52.14 -9.47 15.51
N ARG A 679 -53.20 -9.66 14.73
CA ARG A 679 -53.30 -10.80 13.80
C ARG A 679 -52.54 -10.53 12.50
N THR A 680 -52.65 -9.32 11.96
CA THR A 680 -51.90 -8.87 10.78
C THR A 680 -50.40 -8.74 11.02
N GLY A 681 -49.96 -8.29 12.19
CA GLY A 681 -48.52 -8.20 12.50
C GLY A 681 -47.81 -9.56 12.65
N ARG A 682 -48.54 -10.62 13.02
CA ARG A 682 -47.98 -11.97 13.15
C ARG A 682 -47.91 -12.70 11.80
N GLU A 683 -48.92 -12.51 10.95
CA GLU A 683 -48.91 -13.02 9.57
C GLU A 683 -47.87 -12.30 8.68
N LEU A 684 -47.76 -10.96 8.77
CA LEU A 684 -46.69 -10.21 8.09
C LEU A 684 -45.29 -10.62 8.60
N GLY A 685 -45.15 -10.93 9.89
CA GLY A 685 -43.89 -11.41 10.46
C GLY A 685 -43.49 -12.80 9.94
N GLU A 686 -44.43 -13.75 9.88
CA GLU A 686 -44.18 -15.11 9.38
C GLU A 686 -43.96 -15.14 7.86
N GLU A 687 -44.64 -14.29 7.10
CA GLU A 687 -44.48 -14.16 5.66
C GLU A 687 -43.14 -13.48 5.30
N THR A 688 -42.73 -12.45 6.05
CA THR A 688 -41.40 -11.82 5.91
C THR A 688 -40.28 -12.81 6.23
N VAL A 689 -40.43 -13.64 7.27
CA VAL A 689 -39.45 -14.68 7.61
C VAL A 689 -39.38 -15.77 6.53
N ARG A 690 -40.52 -16.17 5.93
CA ARG A 690 -40.54 -17.11 4.80
C ARG A 690 -39.89 -16.51 3.55
N VAL A 691 -40.18 -15.25 3.21
CA VAL A 691 -39.58 -14.57 2.05
C VAL A 691 -38.07 -14.40 2.22
N VAL A 692 -37.60 -14.01 3.41
CA VAL A 692 -36.16 -13.93 3.70
C VAL A 692 -35.50 -15.32 3.62
N SER A 693 -36.18 -16.38 4.07
CA SER A 693 -35.68 -17.75 3.97
C SER A 693 -35.61 -18.25 2.52
N VAL A 694 -36.58 -17.89 1.68
CA VAL A 694 -36.60 -18.21 0.24
C VAL A 694 -35.52 -17.43 -0.50
N VAL A 695 -35.36 -16.13 -0.23
CA VAL A 695 -34.33 -15.28 -0.85
C VAL A 695 -32.92 -15.75 -0.50
N ILE A 696 -32.68 -16.13 0.77
CA ILE A 696 -31.39 -16.71 1.21
C ILE A 696 -31.16 -18.09 0.57
N ALA A 697 -32.21 -18.90 0.38
CA ALA A 697 -32.12 -20.20 -0.29
C ALA A 697 -31.92 -20.11 -1.82
N THR A 698 -32.30 -18.99 -2.45
CA THR A 698 -32.10 -18.74 -3.89
C THR A 698 -30.76 -18.07 -4.23
N ILE A 699 -29.90 -17.77 -3.25
CA ILE A 699 -28.51 -17.42 -3.55
C ILE A 699 -27.83 -18.73 -3.98
N PRO A 700 -27.41 -18.87 -5.24
CA PRO A 700 -26.84 -20.12 -5.71
C PRO A 700 -25.54 -20.39 -4.96
N VAL A 701 -25.57 -21.39 -4.07
CA VAL A 701 -24.37 -22.08 -3.64
C VAL A 701 -23.98 -22.98 -4.81
N PRO A 702 -22.80 -22.83 -5.43
CA PRO A 702 -22.40 -23.71 -6.52
C PRO A 702 -22.41 -25.16 -6.01
N PRO A 703 -23.00 -26.12 -6.75
CA PRO A 703 -22.90 -27.52 -6.38
C PRO A 703 -21.42 -27.91 -6.35
N ALA A 704 -21.02 -28.68 -5.33
CA ALA A 704 -19.71 -29.32 -5.32
C ALA A 704 -19.53 -30.12 -6.62
N PRO A 705 -18.31 -30.19 -7.21
CA PRO A 705 -18.10 -30.88 -8.47
C PRO A 705 -18.43 -32.37 -8.30
N ALA A 706 -19.60 -32.76 -8.78
CA ALA A 706 -19.96 -34.17 -8.90
C ALA A 706 -19.12 -34.76 -10.04
N HIS A 707 -18.44 -35.88 -9.76
CA HIS A 707 -17.83 -36.71 -10.78
C HIS A 707 -18.90 -37.17 -11.77
N LEU A 708 -19.04 -36.44 -12.88
CA LEU A 708 -19.89 -36.84 -14.00
C LEU A 708 -19.08 -37.75 -14.91
N THR A 709 -19.39 -39.05 -14.85
CA THR A 709 -19.08 -40.03 -15.88
C THR A 709 -19.77 -39.62 -17.19
N TYR A 710 -18.98 -39.31 -18.22
CA TYR A 710 -19.46 -39.01 -19.57
C TYR A 710 -20.10 -40.24 -20.22
N PRO A 711 -21.29 -40.14 -20.85
CA PRO A 711 -21.70 -41.10 -21.86
C PRO A 711 -20.94 -40.81 -23.17
N ARG A 712 -20.34 -41.87 -23.74
CA ARG A 712 -19.79 -41.84 -25.10
C ARG A 712 -20.90 -41.49 -26.09
N LEU A 713 -20.84 -40.32 -26.72
CA LEU A 713 -21.62 -40.01 -27.91
C LEU A 713 -20.78 -40.25 -29.16
N SER A 714 -21.35 -41.05 -30.04
CA SER A 714 -20.84 -41.47 -31.35
C SER A 714 -20.74 -40.29 -32.31
N HIS A 715 -19.63 -40.26 -33.05
CA HIS A 715 -19.42 -39.39 -34.20
C HIS A 715 -20.48 -39.62 -35.29
N GLU A 716 -21.36 -38.65 -35.53
CA GLU A 716 -22.08 -38.52 -36.79
C GLU A 716 -21.52 -37.32 -37.57
N ARG A 717 -21.04 -37.61 -38.79
CA ARG A 717 -20.52 -36.64 -39.76
C ARG A 717 -21.70 -35.91 -40.40
N HIS A 718 -21.79 -34.61 -40.24
CA HIS A 718 -22.61 -33.80 -41.15
C HIS A 718 -21.81 -33.43 -42.41
N ARG A 719 -22.33 -33.93 -43.53
CA ARG A 719 -22.00 -33.51 -44.90
C ARG A 719 -22.48 -32.09 -45.14
N THR A 720 -21.72 -31.44 -46.01
CA THR A 720 -21.83 -30.10 -46.57
C THR A 720 -22.97 -29.92 -47.60
N LEU A 721 -23.40 -28.65 -47.70
CA LEU A 721 -23.98 -27.89 -48.85
C LEU A 721 -25.50 -27.84 -49.05
N PRO A 722 -26.03 -26.80 -49.74
CA PRO A 722 -25.39 -25.56 -50.21
C PRO A 722 -25.72 -24.31 -49.39
#